data_AF-A0A949XVK6-F1
#
_entry.id   AF-A0A949XVK6-F1
#
_cell.length_a   1.000
_cell.length_b   1.000
_cell.length_c   1.000
_cell.angle_alpha   90.00
_cell.angle_beta   90.00
_cell.angle_gamma   90.00
#
_symmetry.space_group_name_H-M   'P 1'
#
loop_
_entity.id
_entity.type
_entity.pdbx_description
1 polymer ?
#
loop_
_entity_poly.entity_id
_entity_poly.type
_entity_poly.pdbx_seq_one_letter_code
_entity_poly.pdbx_strand_id
1 'polypeptide(L)'
;MDRPEENDPEFEALIAFVQESRGVDFRGYKRTSLRRRMTLRLNELGLDSFAAYYSFLEAHPQEFTNLLNTVLINVTSFFRDPEAWDALRRQVVPAIIGHNREREIRLWSVGCASGQEAYSLAMALAEPLGIGEFCRRVKIYATDLDEPALEVARHATYTLREVESVPPELLDKYFERVNYHYVFHRELRKCVIFGRHNVVRDAPISRIELLLCRNLLIYLETETQNIVLPRLHYALKDHGYLFLGRAETQLARSRLFQSVDMRSRIFMKVPQEWRRTPAGGLVIREEELPGESSRQIQIQDAIANSSTIAYLAINAEGRLVFANPAARRMLDVGEADLGRPFQDLPISYRPTELRSRIEEAQQQARPIKIENQEWPRGGGESLRLSIEVTPIFGRDNKPFITLVAFSDSTQMFQLQQELEAAQESLETTVEELQSANEELETTNEELQSTNEELETTNEELQSTNEELETINEELRSSNEELEAANEELRSRSEEFAQYRRYVESVLGSFDAGVIVLDQYGTAQFWNRWCENVFGLRSDEVVQRSFFDLDIGLPVHKLREPFERVAKGQETFSRINLQGIDRRGRNIQCAIRISPLVPDSKSSTGTLLIIEDLSDIVRNEEFTQYLGRIIGESLNEVYFLNPQSLQFTLVNQGAERKLGYRLAQLRYMSLADFMPFVSVDSLRSLAAPLLKQEKEEIVFETVLRPRTGQDYPAEICMQYFASEDPAILVAIVHDTVERQKVPAEPAASADRN
;
A
#
# COMPACT_ATOMS: atom_id res chain seq x y z
N MET A 1 -32.91 -1.96 -3.59
CA MET A 1 -33.99 -2.28 -2.62
C MET A 1 -33.42 -2.29 -1.19
N ASP A 2 -33.66 -1.23 -0.41
CA ASP A 2 -33.36 -1.22 1.02
C ASP A 2 -34.50 -1.90 1.79
N ARG A 3 -34.25 -3.08 2.38
CA ARG A 3 -35.18 -3.66 3.34
C ARG A 3 -35.14 -2.82 4.63
N PRO A 4 -36.28 -2.51 5.25
CA PRO A 4 -36.28 -1.84 6.55
C PRO A 4 -35.71 -2.80 7.59
N GLU A 5 -34.46 -2.58 8.01
CA GLU A 5 -33.86 -3.24 9.16
C GLU A 5 -34.55 -2.77 10.45
N GLU A 6 -35.72 -3.34 10.74
CA GLU A 6 -36.53 -2.98 11.90
C GLU A 6 -36.14 -3.72 13.19
N ASN A 7 -35.17 -4.66 13.16
CA ASN A 7 -34.76 -5.42 14.35
C ASN A 7 -33.26 -5.77 14.33
N ASP A 8 -32.40 -4.80 14.62
CA ASP A 8 -31.00 -5.06 14.99
C ASP A 8 -30.95 -5.40 16.50
N PRO A 9 -30.70 -6.66 16.89
CA PRO A 9 -30.74 -7.09 18.28
C PRO A 9 -29.63 -6.45 19.13
N GLU A 10 -28.48 -6.11 18.54
CA GLU A 10 -27.39 -5.45 19.24
C GLU A 10 -27.76 -4.00 19.58
N PHE A 11 -28.42 -3.32 18.64
CA PHE A 11 -28.94 -1.98 18.86
C PHE A 11 -30.01 -1.93 19.96
N GLU A 12 -30.97 -2.86 19.97
CA GLU A 12 -31.98 -2.91 21.02
C GLU A 12 -31.39 -3.26 22.40
N ALA A 13 -30.38 -4.13 22.45
CA ALA A 13 -29.65 -4.44 23.68
C ALA A 13 -28.91 -3.21 24.23
N LEU A 14 -28.26 -2.42 23.36
CA LEU A 14 -27.63 -1.15 23.75
C LEU A 14 -28.65 -0.15 24.30
N ILE A 15 -29.82 -0.01 23.66
CA ILE A 15 -30.89 0.88 24.13
C ILE A 15 -31.39 0.45 25.52
N ALA A 16 -31.64 -0.85 25.70
CA ALA A 16 -32.06 -1.40 26.99
C ALA A 16 -31.04 -1.12 28.09
N PHE A 17 -29.75 -1.29 27.79
CA PHE A 17 -28.66 -1.03 28.73
C PHE A 17 -28.51 0.44 29.11
N VAL A 18 -28.64 1.36 28.14
CA VAL A 18 -28.63 2.79 28.45
C VAL A 18 -29.84 3.17 29.30
N GLN A 19 -31.00 2.58 29.02
CA GLN A 19 -32.21 2.80 29.81
C GLN A 19 -32.06 2.29 31.25
N GLU A 20 -31.51 1.10 31.45
CA GLU A 20 -31.29 0.51 32.78
C GLU A 20 -30.21 1.30 33.57
N SER A 21 -29.12 1.67 32.91
CA SER A 21 -27.97 2.32 33.56
C SER A 21 -28.21 3.79 33.91
N ARG A 22 -28.95 4.54 33.07
CA ARG A 22 -29.14 6.01 33.23
C ARG A 22 -30.59 6.43 33.44
N GLY A 23 -31.54 5.50 33.34
CA GLY A 23 -32.98 5.80 33.49
C GLY A 23 -33.51 6.71 32.38
N VAL A 24 -32.87 6.72 31.21
CA VAL A 24 -33.30 7.48 30.03
C VAL A 24 -34.15 6.57 29.16
N ASP A 25 -35.42 6.94 28.98
CA ASP A 25 -36.36 6.10 28.24
C ASP A 25 -36.44 6.50 26.76
N PHE A 26 -35.97 5.61 25.89
CA PHE A 26 -35.96 5.81 24.45
C PHE A 26 -37.12 5.13 23.71
N ARG A 27 -38.04 4.44 24.40
CA ARG A 27 -39.10 3.64 23.76
C ARG A 27 -40.06 4.44 22.87
N GLY A 28 -40.15 5.75 23.07
CA GLY A 28 -40.98 6.65 22.26
C GLY A 28 -40.19 7.50 21.25
N TYR A 29 -38.87 7.30 21.15
CA TYR A 29 -37.99 8.03 20.23
C TYR A 29 -37.87 7.28 18.90
N LYS A 30 -37.77 8.04 17.80
CA LYS A 30 -37.59 7.48 16.46
C LYS A 30 -36.31 6.66 16.38
N ARG A 31 -36.45 5.35 16.19
CA ARG A 31 -35.33 4.39 16.12
C ARG A 31 -34.28 4.75 15.07
N THR A 32 -34.72 5.17 13.89
CA THR A 32 -33.84 5.61 12.78
C THR A 32 -32.94 6.78 13.17
N SER A 33 -33.45 7.73 13.96
CA SER A 33 -32.68 8.90 14.41
C SER A 33 -31.69 8.55 15.52
N LEU A 34 -32.10 7.68 16.45
CA LEU A 34 -31.22 7.17 17.50
C LEU A 34 -30.08 6.35 16.93
N ARG A 35 -30.38 5.38 16.05
CA ARG A 35 -29.39 4.51 15.41
C ARG A 35 -28.32 5.34 14.70
N ARG A 36 -28.73 6.27 13.83
CA ARG A 36 -27.81 7.17 13.12
C ARG A 36 -26.86 7.93 14.05
N ARG A 37 -27.36 8.44 15.19
CA ARG A 37 -26.54 9.21 16.15
C ARG A 37 -25.61 8.34 16.98
N MET A 38 -26.07 7.15 17.36
CA MET A 38 -25.24 6.18 18.05
C MET A 38 -24.13 5.64 17.13
N THR A 39 -24.44 5.37 15.86
CA THR A 39 -23.44 5.01 14.84
C THR A 39 -22.40 6.12 14.65
N LEU A 40 -22.80 7.40 14.67
CA LEU A 40 -21.84 8.51 14.62
C LEU A 40 -20.85 8.48 15.80
N ARG A 41 -21.30 8.21 17.03
CA ARG A 41 -20.39 8.09 18.19
C ARG A 41 -19.52 6.86 18.15
N LEU A 42 -20.08 5.74 17.71
CA LEU A 42 -19.35 4.50 17.46
C LEU A 42 -18.20 4.73 16.46
N ASN A 43 -18.46 5.44 15.36
CA ASN A 43 -17.44 5.80 14.37
C ASN A 43 -16.39 6.78 14.93
N GLU A 44 -16.79 7.77 15.73
CA GLU A 44 -15.85 8.71 16.37
C GLU A 44 -14.88 8.02 17.34
N LEU A 45 -15.30 6.88 17.92
CA LEU A 45 -14.48 6.06 18.80
C LEU A 45 -13.72 4.95 18.05
N GLY A 46 -13.93 4.81 16.73
CA GLY A 46 -13.32 3.76 15.91
C GLY A 46 -13.76 2.35 16.29
N LEU A 47 -15.03 2.19 16.69
CA LEU A 47 -15.62 0.89 17.03
C LEU A 47 -16.46 0.38 15.87
N ASP A 48 -16.54 -0.94 15.69
CA ASP A 48 -17.13 -1.54 14.48
C ASP A 48 -18.55 -2.09 14.67
N SER A 49 -19.06 -2.19 15.92
CA SER A 49 -20.39 -2.74 16.20
C SER A 49 -21.05 -2.17 17.47
N PHE A 50 -22.38 -2.27 17.56
CA PHE A 50 -23.13 -1.86 18.75
C PHE A 50 -22.77 -2.73 19.96
N ALA A 51 -22.47 -4.02 19.75
CA ALA A 51 -21.93 -4.88 20.81
C ALA A 51 -20.57 -4.39 21.32
N ALA A 52 -19.65 -3.97 20.44
CA ALA A 52 -18.37 -3.40 20.86
C ALA A 52 -18.57 -2.10 21.65
N TYR A 53 -19.52 -1.27 21.23
CA TYR A 53 -19.83 -0.03 21.95
C TYR A 53 -20.52 -0.27 23.29
N TYR A 54 -21.38 -1.29 23.41
CA TYR A 54 -21.93 -1.74 24.68
C TYR A 54 -20.80 -2.07 25.67
N SER A 55 -19.85 -2.92 25.27
CA SER A 55 -18.72 -3.30 26.12
C SER A 55 -17.84 -2.10 26.47
N PHE A 56 -17.69 -1.15 25.55
CA PHE A 56 -16.95 0.09 25.80
C PHE A 56 -17.62 0.97 26.87
N LEU A 57 -18.95 1.12 26.82
CA LEU A 57 -19.72 1.86 27.82
C LEU A 57 -19.66 1.22 29.21
N GLU A 58 -19.66 -0.12 29.27
CA GLU A 58 -19.51 -0.87 30.52
C GLU A 58 -18.14 -0.61 31.17
N ALA A 59 -17.07 -0.59 30.37
CA ALA A 59 -15.72 -0.31 30.83
C ALA A 59 -15.46 1.18 31.15
N HIS A 60 -16.16 2.11 30.48
CA HIS A 60 -15.93 3.56 30.60
C HIS A 60 -17.23 4.32 30.93
N PRO A 61 -17.63 4.38 32.22
CA PRO A 61 -18.87 5.04 32.63
C PRO A 61 -18.98 6.52 32.25
N GLN A 62 -17.86 7.20 32.00
CA GLN A 62 -17.84 8.60 31.55
C GLN A 62 -18.38 8.77 30.11
N GLU A 63 -18.28 7.74 29.25
CA GLU A 63 -18.75 7.83 27.86
C GLU A 63 -20.27 7.92 27.76
N PHE A 64 -21.02 7.51 28.78
CA PHE A 64 -22.47 7.74 28.82
C PHE A 64 -22.84 9.22 28.67
N THR A 65 -22.07 10.13 29.25
CA THR A 65 -22.33 11.57 29.12
C THR A 65 -22.17 12.03 27.68
N ASN A 66 -21.14 11.54 27.01
CA ASN A 66 -20.86 11.83 25.61
C ASN A 66 -21.91 11.24 24.66
N LEU A 67 -22.29 9.99 24.90
CA LEU A 67 -23.37 9.33 24.18
C LEU A 67 -24.68 10.11 24.31
N LEU A 68 -25.07 10.47 25.53
CA LEU A 68 -26.29 11.21 25.80
C LEU A 68 -26.25 12.59 25.14
N ASN A 69 -25.14 13.32 25.22
CA ASN A 69 -24.97 14.61 24.53
C ASN A 69 -25.13 14.52 23.01
N THR A 70 -24.84 13.37 22.44
CA THR A 70 -24.93 13.14 21.00
C THR A 70 -26.31 12.68 20.58
N VAL A 71 -26.91 11.79 21.38
CA VAL A 71 -28.21 11.18 21.12
C VAL A 71 -29.34 12.15 21.46
N LEU A 72 -29.32 12.71 22.67
CA LEU A 72 -30.14 13.85 23.07
C LEU A 72 -29.39 15.08 22.57
N ILE A 73 -29.80 15.67 21.43
CA ILE A 73 -29.19 16.93 21.01
C ILE A 73 -29.56 17.99 22.05
N ASN A 74 -28.63 18.20 22.98
CA ASN A 74 -28.67 19.21 24.02
C ASN A 74 -28.19 20.58 23.50
N VAL A 75 -28.01 20.71 22.18
CA VAL A 75 -27.62 21.98 21.54
C VAL A 75 -28.80 22.94 21.62
N THR A 76 -28.74 23.79 22.63
CA THR A 76 -29.64 24.92 22.85
C THR A 76 -28.82 26.21 22.87
N SER A 77 -29.46 27.31 22.52
CA SER A 77 -28.86 28.64 22.51
C SER A 77 -29.86 29.66 22.99
N PHE A 78 -29.38 30.77 23.54
CA PHE A 78 -30.26 31.86 23.94
C PHE A 78 -31.01 32.40 22.73
N PHE A 79 -32.30 32.67 22.89
CA PHE A 79 -33.17 33.18 21.83
C PHE A 79 -33.12 32.37 20.52
N ARG A 80 -32.96 31.04 20.61
CA ARG A 80 -33.00 30.14 19.45
C ARG A 80 -34.23 30.41 18.59
N ASP A 81 -34.00 30.66 17.29
CA ASP A 81 -34.98 31.21 16.34
C ASP A 81 -35.48 32.62 16.72
N PRO A 82 -34.65 33.68 16.56
CA PRO A 82 -34.96 35.03 17.05
C PRO A 82 -36.32 35.57 16.59
N GLU A 83 -36.69 35.36 15.33
CA GLU A 83 -37.99 35.78 14.77
C GLU A 83 -39.19 35.24 15.57
N ALA A 84 -39.08 34.01 16.10
CA ALA A 84 -40.16 33.40 16.87
C ALA A 84 -40.26 34.00 18.28
N TRP A 85 -39.13 34.36 18.89
CA TRP A 85 -39.10 35.13 20.14
C TRP A 85 -39.64 36.55 19.96
N ASP A 86 -39.43 37.18 18.79
CA ASP A 86 -40.02 38.47 18.47
C ASP A 86 -41.55 38.40 18.35
N ALA A 87 -42.08 37.34 17.77
CA ALA A 87 -43.52 37.09 17.73
C ALA A 87 -44.08 36.86 19.15
N LEU A 88 -43.42 36.03 19.95
CA LEU A 88 -43.79 35.78 21.35
C LEU A 88 -43.82 37.08 22.16
N ARG A 89 -42.77 37.90 22.05
CA ARG A 89 -42.64 39.20 22.75
C ARG A 89 -43.71 40.20 22.34
N ARG A 90 -44.12 40.23 21.06
CA ARG A 90 -45.12 41.18 20.56
C ARG A 90 -46.56 40.75 20.83
N GLN A 91 -46.86 39.46 20.70
CA GLN A 91 -48.24 38.96 20.69
C GLN A 91 -48.64 38.29 22.01
N VAL A 92 -47.76 37.47 22.58
CA VAL A 92 -48.10 36.57 23.71
C VAL A 92 -47.75 37.20 25.06
N VAL A 93 -46.54 37.75 25.21
CA VAL A 93 -46.08 38.33 26.48
C VAL A 93 -47.03 39.44 26.98
N PRO A 94 -47.44 40.43 26.16
CA PRO A 94 -48.38 41.46 26.60
C PRO A 94 -49.75 40.89 26.96
N ALA A 95 -50.21 39.88 26.22
CA ALA A 95 -51.48 39.20 26.51
C ALA A 95 -51.44 38.50 27.87
N ILE A 96 -50.38 37.74 28.18
CA ILE A 96 -50.23 37.04 29.46
C ILE A 96 -50.18 38.03 30.63
N ILE A 97 -49.39 39.11 30.50
CA ILE A 97 -49.29 40.15 31.53
C ILE A 97 -50.65 40.84 31.73
N GLY A 98 -51.36 41.14 30.64
CA GLY A 98 -52.66 41.80 30.65
C GLY A 98 -53.77 40.97 31.30
N HIS A 99 -53.80 39.65 31.06
CA HIS A 99 -54.80 38.75 31.66
C HIS A 99 -54.51 38.44 33.14
N ASN A 100 -53.28 38.65 33.60
CA ASN A 100 -52.82 38.25 34.94
C ASN A 100 -52.30 39.42 35.77
N ARG A 101 -52.90 40.63 35.68
CA ARG A 101 -52.37 41.88 36.29
C ARG A 101 -51.89 41.78 37.74
N GLU A 102 -52.54 40.96 38.57
CA GLU A 102 -52.17 40.75 39.99
C GLU A 102 -52.00 39.28 40.37
N ARG A 103 -52.06 38.36 39.40
CA ARG A 103 -51.99 36.92 39.64
C ARG A 103 -50.60 36.38 39.31
N GLU A 104 -50.28 35.24 39.93
CA GLU A 104 -49.08 34.47 39.61
C GLU A 104 -49.11 34.00 38.16
N ILE A 105 -47.98 34.14 37.46
CA ILE A 105 -47.76 33.70 36.08
C ILE A 105 -46.83 32.49 36.14
N ARG A 106 -47.34 31.33 35.74
CA ARG A 106 -46.66 30.04 35.74
C ARG A 106 -46.35 29.65 34.30
N LEU A 107 -45.08 29.46 34.03
CA LEU A 107 -44.55 29.14 32.71
C LEU A 107 -43.87 27.78 32.77
N TRP A 108 -43.88 27.04 31.68
CA TRP A 108 -43.21 25.73 31.64
C TRP A 108 -42.39 25.57 30.36
N SER A 109 -41.08 25.40 30.49
CA SER A 109 -40.18 24.98 29.40
C SER A 109 -39.88 23.50 29.54
N VAL A 110 -40.34 22.72 28.56
CA VAL A 110 -40.18 21.27 28.46
C VAL A 110 -39.01 20.98 27.53
N GLY A 111 -38.03 20.19 27.98
CA GLY A 111 -36.79 19.94 27.25
C GLY A 111 -35.83 21.13 27.33
N CYS A 112 -35.63 21.67 28.55
CA CYS A 112 -34.89 22.92 28.73
C CYS A 112 -33.36 22.82 28.54
N ALA A 113 -32.81 21.61 28.43
CA ALA A 113 -31.38 21.31 28.32
C ALA A 113 -30.55 22.10 29.37
N SER A 114 -29.52 22.84 28.94
CA SER A 114 -28.66 23.65 29.83
C SER A 114 -29.27 25.01 30.24
N GLY A 115 -30.57 25.22 30.03
CA GLY A 115 -31.37 26.30 30.64
C GLY A 115 -31.50 27.58 29.81
N GLN A 116 -30.83 27.69 28.67
CA GLN A 116 -30.81 28.89 27.82
C GLN A 116 -32.22 29.31 27.37
N GLU A 117 -33.12 28.36 27.08
CA GLU A 117 -34.52 28.64 26.74
C GLU A 117 -35.29 29.25 27.93
N ALA A 118 -35.15 28.64 29.12
CA ALA A 118 -35.82 29.11 30.32
C ALA A 118 -35.35 30.52 30.73
N TYR A 119 -34.06 30.81 30.57
CA TYR A 119 -33.51 32.14 30.83
C TYR A 119 -33.85 33.16 29.73
N SER A 120 -33.95 32.74 28.47
CA SER A 120 -34.49 33.58 27.38
C SER A 120 -35.93 34.00 27.67
N LEU A 121 -36.74 33.06 28.17
CA LEU A 121 -38.10 33.33 28.61
C LEU A 121 -38.15 34.26 29.82
N ALA A 122 -37.25 34.07 30.79
CA ALA A 122 -37.12 34.96 31.93
C ALA A 122 -36.83 36.40 31.49
N MET A 123 -35.85 36.60 30.60
CA MET A 123 -35.52 37.92 30.04
C MET A 123 -36.70 38.51 29.26
N ALA A 124 -37.37 37.71 28.42
CA ALA A 124 -38.51 38.16 27.61
C ALA A 124 -39.69 38.69 28.45
N LEU A 125 -39.90 38.14 29.65
CA LEU A 125 -40.92 38.63 30.59
C LEU A 125 -40.40 39.72 31.53
N ALA A 126 -39.13 39.67 31.93
CA ALA A 126 -38.52 40.66 32.81
C ALA A 126 -38.39 42.03 32.13
N GLU A 127 -38.18 42.08 30.81
CA GLU A 127 -38.11 43.32 30.04
C GLU A 127 -39.35 44.21 30.21
N PRO A 128 -40.59 43.76 29.92
CA PRO A 128 -41.79 44.58 30.09
C PRO A 128 -42.29 44.70 31.55
N LEU A 129 -42.00 43.74 32.43
CA LEU A 129 -42.46 43.78 33.83
C LEU A 129 -41.51 44.55 34.76
N GLY A 130 -40.22 44.57 34.45
CA GLY A 130 -39.16 44.91 35.39
C GLY A 130 -38.84 43.75 36.35
N ILE A 131 -37.59 43.72 36.85
CA ILE A 131 -37.05 42.64 37.69
C ILE A 131 -37.87 42.44 38.98
N GLY A 132 -38.27 43.52 39.64
CA GLY A 132 -39.01 43.45 40.91
C GLY A 132 -40.38 42.77 40.78
N GLU A 133 -41.19 43.20 39.81
CA GLU A 133 -42.50 42.60 39.53
C GLU A 133 -42.37 41.17 39.00
N PHE A 134 -41.37 40.92 38.15
CA PHE A 134 -41.06 39.58 37.67
C PHE A 134 -40.80 38.62 38.85
N CYS A 135 -39.91 38.99 39.77
CA CYS A 135 -39.55 38.14 40.90
C CYS A 135 -40.73 37.84 41.83
N ARG A 136 -41.70 38.77 41.92
CA ARG A 136 -42.90 38.60 42.74
C ARG A 136 -43.93 37.68 42.11
N ARG A 137 -44.10 37.74 40.79
CA ARG A 137 -45.27 37.15 40.10
C ARG A 137 -44.94 35.96 39.20
N VAL A 138 -43.70 35.81 38.74
CA VAL A 138 -43.37 34.83 37.71
C VAL A 138 -42.68 33.61 38.33
N LYS A 139 -43.16 32.42 37.95
CA LYS A 139 -42.50 31.12 38.19
C LYS A 139 -42.33 30.40 36.87
N ILE A 140 -41.08 30.08 36.52
CA ILE A 140 -40.76 29.29 35.34
C ILE A 140 -40.37 27.89 35.82
N TYR A 141 -41.14 26.88 35.44
CA TYR A 141 -40.74 25.50 35.58
C TYR A 141 -39.94 25.13 34.34
N ALA A 142 -38.73 24.62 34.51
CA ALA A 142 -37.85 24.22 33.42
C ALA A 142 -37.47 22.76 33.66
N THR A 143 -37.84 21.88 32.74
CA THR A 143 -37.70 20.44 32.97
C THR A 143 -37.02 19.72 31.83
N ASP A 144 -36.20 18.74 32.17
CA ASP A 144 -35.49 17.89 31.22
C ASP A 144 -35.35 16.46 31.74
N LEU A 145 -34.94 15.52 30.90
CA LEU A 145 -34.53 14.17 31.28
C LEU A 145 -33.04 14.10 31.66
N ASP A 146 -32.22 15.02 31.13
CA ASP A 146 -30.77 15.04 31.31
C ASP A 146 -30.33 15.82 32.55
N GLU A 147 -29.98 15.09 33.62
CA GLU A 147 -29.55 15.68 34.90
C GLU A 147 -28.25 16.49 34.79
N PRO A 148 -27.17 16.01 34.11
CA PRO A 148 -26.01 16.84 33.79
C PRO A 148 -26.33 18.21 33.18
N ALA A 149 -27.25 18.27 32.21
CA ALA A 149 -27.65 19.54 31.61
C ALA A 149 -28.40 20.43 32.61
N LEU A 150 -29.29 19.85 33.43
CA LEU A 150 -29.99 20.56 34.49
C LEU A 150 -29.03 21.14 35.54
N GLU A 151 -27.93 20.46 35.87
CA GLU A 151 -26.90 21.00 36.76
C GLU A 151 -26.26 22.28 36.19
N VAL A 152 -25.89 22.29 34.90
CA VAL A 152 -25.40 23.50 34.23
C VAL A 152 -26.45 24.61 34.30
N ALA A 153 -27.71 24.27 34.02
CA ALA A 153 -28.82 25.21 34.08
C ALA A 153 -29.02 25.83 35.48
N ARG A 154 -28.89 25.03 36.55
CA ARG A 154 -28.97 25.50 37.95
C ARG A 154 -27.82 26.44 38.32
N HIS A 155 -26.61 26.14 37.84
CA HIS A 155 -25.44 27.02 38.05
C HIS A 155 -25.56 28.34 37.27
N ALA A 156 -26.24 28.33 36.12
CA ALA A 156 -26.53 29.51 35.30
C ALA A 156 -25.26 30.29 34.92
N THR A 157 -24.18 29.57 34.65
CA THR A 157 -22.86 30.10 34.34
C THR A 157 -22.46 29.61 32.96
N TYR A 158 -22.26 30.53 32.03
CA TYR A 158 -22.09 30.26 30.61
C TYR A 158 -20.78 30.84 30.08
N THR A 159 -20.24 30.24 29.04
CA THR A 159 -19.07 30.74 28.31
C THR A 159 -19.45 31.85 27.32
N LEU A 160 -18.45 32.59 26.82
CA LEU A 160 -18.67 33.62 25.80
C LEU A 160 -19.39 33.07 24.54
N ARG A 161 -19.05 31.87 24.10
CA ARG A 161 -19.68 31.23 22.93
C ARG A 161 -21.15 30.92 23.16
N GLU A 162 -21.51 30.51 24.38
CA GLU A 162 -22.90 30.14 24.69
C GLU A 162 -23.82 31.35 24.81
N VAL A 163 -23.29 32.53 25.14
CA VAL A 163 -24.07 33.79 25.24
C VAL A 163 -23.99 34.65 23.97
N GLU A 164 -23.29 34.20 22.93
CA GLU A 164 -23.08 34.97 21.68
C GLU A 164 -24.39 35.38 21.01
N SER A 165 -25.43 34.56 21.13
CA SER A 165 -26.76 34.83 20.56
C SER A 165 -27.62 35.77 21.41
N VAL A 166 -27.17 36.18 22.60
CA VAL A 166 -27.88 37.14 23.45
C VAL A 166 -27.65 38.56 22.90
N PRO A 167 -28.71 39.35 22.65
CA PRO A 167 -28.55 40.76 22.28
C PRO A 167 -27.69 41.52 23.30
N PRO A 168 -26.73 42.37 22.88
CA PRO A 168 -25.78 43.03 23.79
C PRO A 168 -26.46 43.80 24.93
N GLU A 169 -27.57 44.48 24.64
CA GLU A 169 -28.35 45.23 25.63
C GLU A 169 -28.91 44.34 26.75
N LEU A 170 -29.32 43.11 26.41
CA LEU A 170 -29.82 42.13 27.38
C LEU A 170 -28.66 41.44 28.11
N LEU A 171 -27.54 41.22 27.43
CA LEU A 171 -26.35 40.63 28.02
C LEU A 171 -25.81 41.53 29.14
N ASP A 172 -25.67 42.83 28.87
CA ASP A 172 -25.18 43.82 29.84
C ASP A 172 -26.14 43.99 31.05
N LYS A 173 -27.45 43.78 30.84
CA LYS A 173 -28.47 43.98 31.87
C LYS A 173 -28.70 42.75 32.76
N TYR A 174 -28.62 41.55 32.19
CA TYR A 174 -29.04 40.31 32.86
C TYR A 174 -27.91 39.33 33.16
N PHE A 175 -26.68 39.62 32.73
CA PHE A 175 -25.51 38.81 33.05
C PHE A 175 -24.42 39.65 33.70
N GLU A 176 -23.76 39.04 34.68
CA GLU A 176 -22.54 39.58 35.27
C GLU A 176 -21.36 38.81 34.71
N ARG A 177 -20.39 39.53 34.15
CA ARG A 177 -19.14 38.91 33.68
C ARG A 177 -18.21 38.68 34.86
N VAL A 178 -17.96 37.40 35.18
CA VAL A 178 -17.04 36.96 36.24
C VAL A 178 -15.94 36.12 35.59
N ASN A 179 -14.71 36.66 35.58
CA ASN A 179 -13.56 36.07 34.87
C ASN A 179 -13.86 35.85 33.36
N TYR A 180 -13.88 34.59 32.93
CA TYR A 180 -14.15 34.15 31.56
C TYR A 180 -15.60 33.66 31.36
N HIS A 181 -16.46 33.79 32.37
CA HIS A 181 -17.83 33.32 32.34
C HIS A 181 -18.85 34.46 32.51
N TYR A 182 -20.06 34.22 32.03
CA TYR A 182 -21.24 35.06 32.18
C TYR A 182 -22.20 34.37 33.13
N VAL A 183 -22.49 35.01 34.26
CA VAL A 183 -23.37 34.47 35.30
C VAL A 183 -24.73 35.18 35.22
N PHE A 184 -25.81 34.43 35.08
CA PHE A 184 -27.16 35.01 34.97
C PHE A 184 -27.61 35.66 36.29
N HIS A 185 -28.37 36.76 36.18
CA HIS A 185 -28.82 37.58 37.30
C HIS A 185 -29.48 36.74 38.42
N ARG A 186 -28.88 36.80 39.62
CA ARG A 186 -29.19 35.90 40.75
C ARG A 186 -30.65 35.89 41.16
N GLU A 187 -31.32 37.05 41.19
CA GLU A 187 -32.72 37.13 41.63
C GLU A 187 -33.70 36.57 40.58
N LEU A 188 -33.39 36.72 39.28
CA LEU A 188 -34.22 36.14 38.22
C LEU A 188 -34.04 34.62 38.18
N ARG A 189 -32.80 34.15 38.42
CA ARG A 189 -32.48 32.72 38.51
C ARG A 189 -33.36 32.00 39.54
N LYS A 190 -33.61 32.61 40.71
CA LYS A 190 -34.46 32.02 41.77
C LYS A 190 -35.91 31.79 41.34
N CYS A 191 -36.38 32.44 40.28
CA CYS A 191 -37.72 32.25 39.73
C CYS A 191 -37.81 31.08 38.74
N VAL A 192 -36.67 30.53 38.32
CA VAL A 192 -36.58 29.37 37.44
C VAL A 192 -36.34 28.12 38.28
N ILE A 193 -37.27 27.17 38.20
CA ILE A 193 -37.30 25.94 38.98
C ILE A 193 -36.94 24.79 38.04
N PHE A 194 -35.73 24.26 38.19
CA PHE A 194 -35.22 23.15 37.39
C PHE A 194 -35.55 21.80 38.04
N GLY A 195 -36.15 20.89 37.28
CA GLY A 195 -36.48 19.55 37.77
C GLY A 195 -36.46 18.50 36.68
N ARG A 196 -36.07 17.27 37.04
CA ARG A 196 -36.17 16.13 36.13
C ARG A 196 -37.63 15.76 35.90
N HIS A 197 -38.06 15.65 34.64
CA HIS A 197 -39.46 15.30 34.28
C HIS A 197 -39.52 14.57 32.95
N ASN A 198 -40.23 13.45 32.91
CA ASN A 198 -40.57 12.73 31.70
C ASN A 198 -41.97 13.13 31.22
N VAL A 199 -42.05 13.92 30.14
CA VAL A 199 -43.32 14.42 29.58
C VAL A 199 -44.32 13.32 29.20
N VAL A 200 -43.84 12.12 28.84
CA VAL A 200 -44.67 10.99 28.44
C VAL A 200 -45.34 10.33 29.65
N ARG A 201 -44.63 10.23 30.78
CA ARG A 201 -45.07 9.43 31.94
C ARG A 201 -45.49 10.25 33.14
N ASP A 202 -44.66 11.23 33.51
CA ASP A 202 -44.82 11.97 34.74
C ASP A 202 -46.00 12.93 34.63
N ALA A 203 -46.76 13.08 35.71
CA ALA A 203 -47.94 13.95 35.72
C ALA A 203 -47.57 15.36 35.24
N PRO A 204 -48.32 15.95 34.29
CA PRO A 204 -47.99 17.27 33.77
C PRO A 204 -48.19 18.34 34.84
N ILE A 205 -47.33 19.37 34.82
CA ILE A 205 -47.51 20.54 35.68
C ILE A 205 -48.75 21.28 35.20
N SER A 206 -49.75 21.45 36.07
CA SER A 206 -51.03 22.06 35.71
C SER A 206 -51.05 23.58 35.89
N ARG A 207 -52.03 24.25 35.28
CA ARG A 207 -52.31 25.69 35.39
C ARG A 207 -51.16 26.56 34.89
N ILE A 208 -50.62 26.24 33.71
CA ILE A 208 -49.58 26.98 33.00
C ILE A 208 -50.22 28.00 32.05
N GLU A 209 -49.69 29.23 32.03
CA GLU A 209 -50.10 30.31 31.13
C GLU A 209 -49.40 30.23 29.78
N LEU A 210 -48.13 29.83 29.76
CA LEU A 210 -47.37 29.60 28.54
C LEU A 210 -46.42 28.42 28.71
N LEU A 211 -46.56 27.47 27.78
CA LEU A 211 -45.79 26.25 27.71
C LEU A 211 -44.90 26.29 26.47
N LEU A 212 -43.60 26.10 26.66
CA LEU A 212 -42.61 25.92 25.61
C LEU A 212 -42.30 24.42 25.53
N CYS A 213 -42.43 23.85 24.34
CA CYS A 213 -42.02 22.48 24.07
C CYS A 213 -41.35 22.48 22.70
N ARG A 214 -40.14 23.05 22.62
CA ARG A 214 -39.50 23.37 21.34
C ARG A 214 -38.41 22.35 21.02
N ASN A 215 -38.39 21.90 19.78
CA ASN A 215 -37.38 20.97 19.26
C ASN A 215 -37.31 19.63 20.00
N LEU A 216 -38.35 19.26 20.74
CA LEU A 216 -38.45 17.98 21.46
C LEU A 216 -39.32 16.98 20.70
N LEU A 217 -40.48 17.43 20.19
CA LEU A 217 -41.46 16.54 19.58
C LEU A 217 -40.93 15.88 18.29
N ILE A 218 -40.00 16.55 17.60
CA ILE A 218 -39.37 16.02 16.38
C ILE A 218 -38.66 14.67 16.56
N TYR A 219 -38.23 14.36 17.79
CA TYR A 219 -37.54 13.12 18.13
C TYR A 219 -38.49 11.99 18.50
N LEU A 220 -39.74 12.30 18.81
CA LEU A 220 -40.73 11.32 19.25
C LEU A 220 -41.47 10.73 18.05
N GLU A 221 -41.86 9.46 18.17
CA GLU A 221 -42.74 8.80 17.21
C GLU A 221 -44.16 9.38 17.28
N THR A 222 -44.93 9.26 16.19
CA THR A 222 -46.28 9.83 16.09
C THR A 222 -47.19 9.34 17.21
N GLU A 223 -47.11 8.07 17.60
CA GLU A 223 -47.88 7.51 18.71
C GLU A 223 -47.53 8.19 20.05
N THR A 224 -46.24 8.39 20.31
CA THR A 224 -45.78 9.08 21.53
C THR A 224 -46.17 10.56 21.52
N GLN A 225 -46.12 11.23 20.37
CA GLN A 225 -46.62 12.60 20.22
C GLN A 225 -48.13 12.68 20.54
N ASN A 226 -48.93 11.72 20.08
CA ASN A 226 -50.37 11.65 20.38
C ASN A 226 -50.67 11.44 21.87
N ILE A 227 -49.75 10.88 22.65
CA ILE A 227 -49.86 10.80 24.12
C ILE A 227 -49.46 12.12 24.78
N VAL A 228 -48.40 12.77 24.30
CA VAL A 228 -47.85 14.00 24.89
C VAL A 228 -48.78 15.20 24.68
N LEU A 229 -49.37 15.37 23.49
CA LEU A 229 -50.20 16.54 23.17
C LEU A 229 -51.40 16.76 24.10
N PRO A 230 -52.23 15.74 24.40
CA PRO A 230 -53.29 15.84 25.43
C PRO A 230 -52.76 16.28 26.80
N ARG A 231 -51.58 15.82 27.20
CA ARG A 231 -50.97 16.16 28.50
C ARG A 231 -50.52 17.61 28.54
N LEU A 232 -49.91 18.11 27.46
CA LEU A 232 -49.55 19.53 27.31
C LEU A 232 -50.80 20.42 27.26
N HIS A 233 -51.87 19.98 26.59
CA HIS A 233 -53.16 20.69 26.59
C HIS A 233 -53.77 20.78 27.99
N TYR A 234 -53.75 19.67 28.74
CA TYR A 234 -54.22 19.63 30.13
C TYR A 234 -53.41 20.54 31.06
N ALA A 235 -52.10 20.67 30.83
CA ALA A 235 -51.20 21.55 31.59
C ALA A 235 -51.61 23.04 31.48
N LEU A 236 -52.07 23.45 30.30
CA LEU A 236 -52.40 24.83 29.98
C LEU A 236 -53.74 25.28 30.59
N LYS A 237 -53.84 26.55 31.01
CA LYS A 237 -55.12 27.21 31.30
C LYS A 237 -55.91 27.46 30.02
N ASP A 238 -57.21 27.74 30.13
CA ASP A 238 -58.13 27.92 28.98
C ASP A 238 -57.72 29.03 28.00
N HIS A 239 -56.93 30.01 28.44
CA HIS A 239 -56.32 31.06 27.60
C HIS A 239 -54.78 30.93 27.52
N GLY A 240 -54.27 29.73 27.80
CA GLY A 240 -52.85 29.44 27.79
C GLY A 240 -52.31 29.27 26.37
N TYR A 241 -51.02 29.56 26.23
CA TYR A 241 -50.31 29.50 24.96
C TYR A 241 -49.34 28.32 24.93
N LEU A 242 -49.23 27.68 23.76
CA LEU A 242 -48.24 26.67 23.46
C LEU A 242 -47.27 27.24 22.42
N PHE A 243 -45.97 27.19 22.71
CA PHE A 243 -44.91 27.64 21.81
C PHE A 243 -44.00 26.46 21.44
N LEU A 244 -43.91 26.19 20.14
CA LEU A 244 -43.24 25.03 19.57
C LEU A 244 -42.03 25.41 18.69
N GLY A 245 -41.25 24.41 18.31
CA GLY A 245 -40.16 24.53 17.35
C GLY A 245 -40.67 24.58 15.91
N ARG A 246 -39.92 25.22 15.00
CA ARG A 246 -40.34 25.39 13.59
C ARG A 246 -40.67 24.08 12.87
N ALA A 247 -39.93 23.03 13.18
CA ALA A 247 -40.01 21.70 12.57
C ALA A 247 -41.16 20.83 13.13
N GLU A 248 -41.95 21.32 14.09
CA GLU A 248 -43.01 20.56 14.76
C GLU A 248 -44.36 20.83 14.07
N THR A 249 -44.64 20.09 13.00
CA THR A 249 -45.75 20.36 12.06
C THR A 249 -47.06 19.63 12.36
N GLN A 250 -47.06 18.59 13.20
CA GLN A 250 -48.24 17.73 13.41
C GLN A 250 -49.41 18.41 14.15
N LEU A 251 -49.16 19.44 14.96
CA LEU A 251 -50.24 20.12 15.71
C LEU A 251 -51.24 20.88 14.85
N ALA A 252 -50.88 21.24 13.62
CA ALA A 252 -51.76 21.98 12.71
C ALA A 252 -53.10 21.26 12.43
N ARG A 253 -53.14 19.94 12.66
CA ARG A 253 -54.32 19.09 12.43
C ARG A 253 -55.13 18.80 13.70
N SER A 254 -54.64 19.20 14.88
CA SER A 254 -55.30 18.91 16.14
C SER A 254 -56.41 19.93 16.44
N ARG A 255 -57.59 19.46 16.84
CA ARG A 255 -58.69 20.33 17.32
C ARG A 255 -58.44 20.93 18.70
N LEU A 256 -57.34 20.55 19.37
CA LEU A 256 -57.01 20.98 20.73
C LEU A 256 -56.45 22.41 20.79
N PHE A 257 -55.90 22.92 19.68
CA PHE A 257 -55.18 24.19 19.65
C PHE A 257 -55.58 25.04 18.45
N GLN A 258 -55.71 26.35 18.66
CA GLN A 258 -55.94 27.34 17.61
C GLN A 258 -54.63 28.05 17.30
N SER A 259 -54.31 28.26 16.02
CA SER A 259 -53.09 28.98 15.63
C SER A 259 -53.23 30.48 15.93
N VAL A 260 -52.22 31.04 16.61
CA VAL A 260 -52.06 32.48 16.85
C VAL A 260 -51.06 33.05 15.83
N ASP A 261 -49.91 32.39 15.69
CA ASP A 261 -48.92 32.70 14.67
C ASP A 261 -48.35 31.38 14.11
N MET A 262 -48.77 31.05 12.90
CA MET A 262 -48.39 29.79 12.27
C MET A 262 -46.93 29.76 11.81
N ARG A 263 -46.35 30.92 11.46
CA ARG A 263 -44.95 31.05 11.05
C ARG A 263 -44.02 30.81 12.24
N SER A 264 -44.39 31.36 13.40
CA SER A 264 -43.65 31.23 14.65
C SER A 264 -44.05 30.03 15.49
N ARG A 265 -45.02 29.21 15.04
CA ARG A 265 -45.53 28.02 15.73
C ARG A 265 -46.03 28.32 17.16
N ILE A 266 -46.82 29.38 17.28
CA ILE A 266 -47.49 29.79 18.53
C ILE A 266 -48.99 29.47 18.41
N PHE A 267 -49.51 28.79 19.42
CA PHE A 267 -50.89 28.33 19.48
C PHE A 267 -51.56 28.70 20.80
N MET A 268 -52.88 28.83 20.79
CA MET A 268 -53.72 29.03 21.98
C MET A 268 -54.53 27.76 22.25
N LYS A 269 -54.72 27.42 23.53
CA LYS A 269 -55.59 26.31 23.94
C LYS A 269 -57.03 26.56 23.50
N VAL A 270 -57.66 25.54 22.90
CA VAL A 270 -59.12 25.49 22.73
C VAL A 270 -59.70 24.74 23.95
N PRO A 271 -60.61 25.34 24.75
CA PRO A 271 -61.19 24.68 25.92
C PRO A 271 -61.88 23.36 25.57
N GLN A 272 -61.69 22.34 26.41
CA GLN A 272 -62.30 21.00 26.28
C GLN A 272 -62.71 20.49 27.67
N GLU A 273 -63.84 19.79 27.79
CA GLU A 273 -64.24 19.15 29.05
C GLU A 273 -63.52 17.81 29.23
N TRP A 274 -62.63 17.73 30.22
CA TRP A 274 -61.83 16.54 30.50
C TRP A 274 -62.44 15.68 31.63
N ARG A 275 -62.59 14.36 31.41
CA ARG A 275 -62.79 13.34 32.45
C ARG A 275 -61.48 12.61 32.76
N ARG A 276 -61.25 12.36 34.05
CA ARG A 276 -60.20 11.45 34.53
C ARG A 276 -60.70 10.00 34.48
N THR A 277 -59.96 9.12 33.85
CA THR A 277 -60.21 7.68 33.92
C THR A 277 -59.61 7.09 35.22
N PRO A 278 -60.12 5.96 35.72
CA PRO A 278 -59.60 5.31 36.92
C PRO A 278 -58.11 4.91 36.83
N ALA A 279 -57.57 4.78 35.61
CA ALA A 279 -56.16 4.46 35.34
C ALA A 279 -55.25 5.71 35.18
N GLY A 280 -55.76 6.91 35.45
CA GLY A 280 -55.00 8.17 35.31
C GLY A 280 -54.91 8.74 33.90
N GLY A 281 -55.67 8.18 32.94
CA GLY A 281 -55.84 8.73 31.59
C GLY A 281 -56.88 9.86 31.52
N LEU A 282 -56.85 10.64 30.44
CA LEU A 282 -57.66 11.84 30.22
C LEU A 282 -58.50 11.68 28.94
N VAL A 283 -59.83 11.83 29.01
CA VAL A 283 -60.78 11.64 27.87
C VAL A 283 -61.83 12.78 27.83
N ILE A 284 -62.28 13.22 26.65
CA ILE A 284 -63.21 14.34 26.44
C ILE A 284 -64.69 13.88 26.45
N ARG A 285 -65.63 14.71 26.95
CA ARG A 285 -67.07 14.39 27.14
C ARG A 285 -67.99 15.15 26.15
N GLU A 286 -68.92 14.44 25.50
CA GLU A 286 -70.07 15.01 24.76
C GLU A 286 -71.35 14.99 25.65
N GLU A 287 -72.21 16.00 25.60
CA GLU A 287 -73.39 16.18 26.49
C GLU A 287 -74.65 16.59 25.72
N GLU A 288 -75.85 16.05 26.07
CA GLU A 288 -77.14 16.78 26.06
C GLU A 288 -78.34 16.02 26.73
N LEU A 289 -79.30 16.76 27.33
CA LEU A 289 -80.58 16.40 28.02
C LEU A 289 -81.58 17.62 27.88
N PRO A 290 -82.88 17.67 28.31
CA PRO A 290 -83.99 16.68 28.50
C PRO A 290 -85.46 17.13 28.16
N GLY A 291 -86.39 16.19 27.90
CA GLY A 291 -87.87 16.31 28.09
C GLY A 291 -88.71 15.59 27.02
N GLU A 292 -89.64 14.68 27.37
CA GLU A 292 -89.90 13.48 26.53
C GLU A 292 -91.32 13.28 25.97
N SER A 293 -92.25 14.25 26.01
CA SER A 293 -93.60 14.02 25.43
C SER A 293 -94.18 15.22 24.67
N SER A 294 -94.25 16.40 25.28
CA SER A 294 -94.58 17.64 24.54
C SER A 294 -93.40 18.15 23.73
N ARG A 295 -92.19 17.99 24.28
CA ARG A 295 -90.97 18.07 23.50
C ARG A 295 -90.96 16.95 22.47
N GLN A 296 -91.38 15.71 22.73
CA GLN A 296 -91.35 14.66 21.72
C GLN A 296 -92.10 15.02 20.44
N ILE A 297 -93.29 15.61 20.55
CA ILE A 297 -94.05 16.06 19.38
C ILE A 297 -93.38 17.29 18.73
N GLN A 298 -92.96 18.28 19.53
CA GLN A 298 -92.22 19.45 19.01
C GLN A 298 -90.85 19.09 18.42
N ILE A 299 -90.21 18.05 18.92
CA ILE A 299 -88.94 17.47 18.49
C ILE A 299 -89.19 16.64 17.24
N GLN A 300 -90.26 15.84 17.17
CA GLN A 300 -90.64 15.10 15.95
C GLN A 300 -90.99 16.07 14.82
N ASP A 301 -91.76 17.12 15.10
CA ASP A 301 -92.07 18.18 14.14
C ASP A 301 -90.81 18.99 13.78
N ALA A 302 -89.96 19.36 14.75
CA ALA A 302 -88.71 20.05 14.48
C ALA A 302 -87.74 19.19 13.67
N ILE A 303 -87.60 17.89 13.99
CA ILE A 303 -86.77 16.91 13.27
C ILE A 303 -87.28 16.75 11.85
N ALA A 304 -88.58 16.55 11.66
CA ALA A 304 -89.14 16.40 10.33
C ALA A 304 -89.01 17.69 9.51
N ASN A 305 -89.14 18.86 10.14
CA ASN A 305 -89.04 20.16 9.47
C ASN A 305 -87.61 20.62 9.20
N SER A 306 -86.64 20.23 10.05
CA SER A 306 -85.22 20.50 9.87
C SER A 306 -84.50 19.45 9.02
N SER A 307 -85.13 18.30 8.77
CA SER A 307 -84.57 17.26 7.93
C SER A 307 -84.36 17.75 6.50
N THR A 308 -83.21 17.41 5.93
CA THR A 308 -82.89 17.57 4.51
C THR A 308 -83.52 16.47 3.66
N ILE A 309 -83.99 15.39 4.28
CA ILE A 309 -84.72 14.29 3.64
C ILE A 309 -86.18 14.72 3.46
N ALA A 310 -86.69 14.56 2.25
CA ALA A 310 -88.09 14.80 1.93
C ALA A 310 -88.95 13.61 2.41
N TYR A 311 -89.87 13.86 3.35
CA TYR A 311 -90.78 12.85 3.89
C TYR A 311 -92.21 13.10 3.40
N LEU A 312 -92.82 12.05 2.85
CA LEU A 312 -94.25 11.95 2.59
C LEU A 312 -94.82 10.82 3.44
N ALA A 313 -95.96 11.04 4.10
CA ALA A 313 -96.65 9.99 4.83
C ALA A 313 -98.04 9.76 4.21
N ILE A 314 -98.35 8.49 3.94
CA ILE A 314 -99.57 8.05 3.28
C ILE A 314 -100.33 7.18 4.27
N ASN A 315 -101.61 7.46 4.51
CA ASN A 315 -102.41 6.65 5.43
C ASN A 315 -102.90 5.33 4.78
N ALA A 316 -103.58 4.48 5.57
CA ALA A 316 -104.10 3.20 5.11
C ALA A 316 -105.12 3.32 3.95
N GLU A 317 -105.81 4.46 3.81
CA GLU A 317 -106.74 4.76 2.70
C GLU A 317 -106.04 5.28 1.44
N GLY A 318 -104.71 5.32 1.41
CA GLY A 318 -103.93 5.77 0.25
C GLY A 318 -103.94 7.28 0.04
N ARG A 319 -104.23 8.07 1.07
CA ARG A 319 -104.22 9.54 1.04
C ARG A 319 -102.95 10.09 1.68
N LEU A 320 -102.44 11.17 1.10
CA LEU A 320 -101.29 11.89 1.66
C LEU A 320 -101.71 12.61 2.95
N VAL A 321 -101.10 12.30 4.09
CA VAL A 321 -101.45 12.88 5.40
C VAL A 321 -100.37 13.80 5.97
N PHE A 322 -99.13 13.68 5.48
CA PHE A 322 -98.03 14.51 5.92
C PHE A 322 -97.03 14.73 4.79
N ALA A 323 -96.50 15.97 4.70
CA ALA A 323 -95.40 16.34 3.82
C ALA A 323 -94.56 17.40 4.52
N ASN A 324 -93.29 17.10 4.78
CA ASN A 324 -92.38 18.05 5.43
C ASN A 324 -91.90 19.15 4.46
N PRO A 325 -91.35 20.28 4.95
CA PRO A 325 -90.85 21.37 4.11
C PRO A 325 -89.84 20.95 3.03
N ALA A 326 -89.01 19.94 3.30
CA ALA A 326 -88.09 19.39 2.29
C ALA A 326 -88.84 18.73 1.13
N ALA A 327 -89.86 17.91 1.41
CA ALA A 327 -90.71 17.29 0.39
C ALA A 327 -91.47 18.34 -0.43
N ARG A 328 -91.96 19.40 0.20
CA ARG A 328 -92.64 20.51 -0.50
C ARG A 328 -91.73 21.24 -1.48
N ARG A 329 -90.46 21.46 -1.10
CA ARG A 329 -89.46 22.13 -1.95
C ARG A 329 -88.87 21.24 -3.05
N MET A 330 -88.68 19.95 -2.75
CA MET A 330 -87.99 19.00 -3.63
C MET A 330 -88.94 18.31 -4.62
N LEU A 331 -90.17 18.01 -4.18
CA LEU A 331 -91.13 17.14 -4.89
C LEU A 331 -92.37 17.89 -5.40
N ASP A 332 -92.44 19.22 -5.20
CA ASP A 332 -93.55 20.09 -5.62
C ASP A 332 -94.93 19.68 -5.07
N VAL A 333 -94.95 19.13 -3.85
CA VAL A 333 -96.18 18.74 -3.14
C VAL A 333 -96.61 19.89 -2.22
N GLY A 334 -97.77 20.50 -2.46
CA GLY A 334 -98.26 21.67 -1.70
C GLY A 334 -99.11 21.31 -0.47
N GLU A 335 -99.44 22.31 0.36
CA GLU A 335 -100.41 22.12 1.46
C GLU A 335 -101.81 21.75 0.96
N ALA A 336 -102.15 22.18 -0.27
CA ALA A 336 -103.41 21.84 -0.93
C ALA A 336 -103.51 20.36 -1.34
N ASP A 337 -102.39 19.63 -1.35
CA ASP A 337 -102.34 18.21 -1.71
C ASP A 337 -102.50 17.26 -0.52
N LEU A 338 -102.44 17.80 0.71
CA LEU A 338 -102.76 17.05 1.92
C LEU A 338 -104.23 16.61 1.92
N GLY A 339 -104.46 15.33 2.18
CA GLY A 339 -105.77 14.68 2.16
C GLY A 339 -106.21 14.18 0.78
N ARG A 340 -105.48 14.48 -0.30
CA ARG A 340 -105.77 13.95 -1.64
C ARG A 340 -105.27 12.49 -1.77
N PRO A 341 -105.93 11.67 -2.61
CA PRO A 341 -105.40 10.35 -2.95
C PRO A 341 -104.00 10.46 -3.56
N PHE A 342 -103.02 9.71 -3.05
CA PHE A 342 -101.62 9.77 -3.50
C PHE A 342 -101.47 9.49 -5.01
N GLN A 343 -102.35 8.64 -5.55
CA GLN A 343 -102.42 8.31 -6.98
C GLN A 343 -102.74 9.50 -7.90
N ASP A 344 -103.35 10.57 -7.38
CA ASP A 344 -103.71 11.75 -8.16
C ASP A 344 -102.53 12.75 -8.24
N LEU A 345 -101.43 12.47 -7.52
CA LEU A 345 -100.24 13.32 -7.47
C LEU A 345 -99.18 12.88 -8.49
N PRO A 346 -98.52 13.81 -9.20
CA PRO A 346 -97.47 13.49 -10.19
C PRO A 346 -96.30 12.66 -9.63
N ILE A 347 -95.99 12.83 -8.33
CA ILE A 347 -94.94 12.10 -7.62
C ILE A 347 -95.22 10.60 -7.49
N SER A 348 -96.45 10.14 -7.72
CA SER A 348 -96.76 8.71 -7.68
C SER A 348 -96.22 7.92 -8.88
N TYR A 349 -95.91 8.61 -9.99
CA TYR A 349 -95.44 8.03 -11.25
C TYR A 349 -94.01 8.45 -11.64
N ARG A 350 -93.41 9.39 -10.90
CA ARG A 350 -92.05 9.90 -11.14
C ARG A 350 -91.30 9.92 -9.80
N PRO A 351 -89.98 9.65 -9.74
CA PRO A 351 -89.10 9.25 -10.84
C PRO A 351 -89.26 7.78 -11.27
N THR A 352 -89.92 6.96 -10.44
CA THR A 352 -90.30 5.57 -10.71
C THR A 352 -91.74 5.36 -10.24
N GLU A 353 -92.43 4.31 -10.67
CA GLU A 353 -93.77 3.95 -10.20
C GLU A 353 -93.74 3.56 -8.71
N LEU A 354 -94.09 4.51 -7.82
CA LEU A 354 -94.00 4.31 -6.37
C LEU A 354 -95.18 3.52 -5.80
N ARG A 355 -96.31 3.46 -6.52
CA ARG A 355 -97.51 2.72 -6.07
C ARG A 355 -97.25 1.24 -5.85
N SER A 356 -96.69 0.57 -6.86
CA SER A 356 -96.37 -0.86 -6.79
C SER A 356 -95.38 -1.13 -5.65
N ARG A 357 -94.44 -0.22 -5.40
CA ARG A 357 -93.46 -0.31 -4.30
C ARG A 357 -94.07 -0.07 -2.92
N ILE A 358 -95.07 0.82 -2.82
CA ILE A 358 -95.83 1.04 -1.58
C ILE A 358 -96.69 -0.18 -1.25
N GLU A 359 -97.40 -0.74 -2.24
CA GLU A 359 -98.20 -1.95 -2.08
C GLU A 359 -97.30 -3.15 -1.72
N GLU A 360 -96.17 -3.29 -2.39
CA GLU A 360 -95.19 -4.33 -2.12
C GLU A 360 -94.62 -4.22 -0.69
N ALA A 361 -94.23 -3.01 -0.26
CA ALA A 361 -93.70 -2.76 1.08
C ALA A 361 -94.75 -3.08 2.16
N GLN A 362 -96.02 -2.69 1.94
CA GLN A 362 -97.12 -2.99 2.85
C GLN A 362 -97.44 -4.49 2.93
N GLN A 363 -97.47 -5.21 1.80
CA GLN A 363 -97.75 -6.65 1.77
C GLN A 363 -96.64 -7.48 2.41
N GLN A 364 -95.39 -7.11 2.14
CA GLN A 364 -94.21 -7.83 2.64
C GLN A 364 -93.79 -7.38 4.04
N ALA A 365 -94.43 -6.33 4.59
CA ALA A 365 -94.12 -5.71 5.88
C ALA A 365 -92.64 -5.35 6.06
N ARG A 366 -91.96 -4.96 4.99
CA ARG A 366 -90.53 -4.60 4.99
C ARG A 366 -90.27 -3.28 4.26
N PRO A 367 -89.25 -2.51 4.67
CA PRO A 367 -88.81 -1.34 3.91
C PRO A 367 -88.29 -1.73 2.53
N ILE A 368 -88.58 -0.92 1.52
CA ILE A 368 -88.06 -1.08 0.15
C ILE A 368 -87.23 0.15 -0.18
N LYS A 369 -85.95 -0.07 -0.50
CA LYS A 369 -85.02 0.98 -0.91
C LYS A 369 -84.82 0.96 -2.43
N ILE A 370 -84.82 2.14 -3.03
CA ILE A 370 -84.64 2.35 -4.47
C ILE A 370 -83.57 3.44 -4.62
N GLU A 371 -82.42 3.09 -5.16
CA GLU A 371 -81.28 4.01 -5.27
C GLU A 371 -81.12 4.56 -6.68
N ASN A 372 -80.34 5.65 -6.81
CA ASN A 372 -79.90 6.23 -8.06
C ASN A 372 -81.02 6.65 -9.03
N GLN A 373 -82.18 7.05 -8.49
CA GLN A 373 -83.30 7.48 -9.31
C GLN A 373 -83.08 8.91 -9.81
N GLU A 374 -83.22 9.11 -11.11
CA GLU A 374 -83.02 10.44 -11.70
C GLU A 374 -84.29 11.28 -11.58
N TRP A 375 -84.16 12.44 -10.96
CA TRP A 375 -85.25 13.40 -10.80
C TRP A 375 -84.91 14.69 -11.54
N PRO A 376 -85.55 14.96 -12.69
CA PRO A 376 -85.29 16.16 -13.46
C PRO A 376 -85.85 17.39 -12.72
N ARG A 377 -85.01 18.39 -12.49
CA ARG A 377 -85.41 19.69 -11.93
C ARG A 377 -85.52 20.72 -13.07
N GLY A 378 -86.39 21.72 -12.90
CA GLY A 378 -86.47 22.83 -13.85
C GLY A 378 -85.13 23.56 -13.96
N GLY A 379 -84.64 23.81 -15.18
CA GLY A 379 -83.36 24.49 -15.44
C GLY A 379 -82.25 23.61 -16.03
N GLY A 380 -82.47 22.31 -16.26
CA GLY A 380 -81.49 21.40 -16.88
C GLY A 380 -80.61 20.62 -15.90
N GLU A 381 -80.85 20.76 -14.59
CA GLU A 381 -80.18 19.98 -13.55
C GLU A 381 -81.02 18.74 -13.18
N SER A 382 -80.39 17.56 -13.13
CA SER A 382 -81.00 16.32 -12.64
C SER A 382 -80.45 15.97 -11.26
N LEU A 383 -81.32 15.73 -10.28
CA LEU A 383 -80.95 15.18 -8.98
C LEU A 383 -80.88 13.65 -9.04
N ARG A 384 -79.97 13.04 -8.28
CA ARG A 384 -80.01 11.61 -7.98
C ARG A 384 -80.66 11.42 -6.61
N LEU A 385 -81.78 10.71 -6.59
CA LEU A 385 -82.55 10.44 -5.38
C LEU A 385 -82.40 8.98 -4.94
N SER A 386 -82.23 8.79 -3.64
CA SER A 386 -82.49 7.51 -2.97
C SER A 386 -83.83 7.59 -2.26
N ILE A 387 -84.72 6.66 -2.62
CA ILE A 387 -86.11 6.58 -2.16
C ILE A 387 -86.26 5.37 -1.25
N GLU A 388 -86.79 5.57 -0.05
CA GLU A 388 -87.08 4.50 0.89
C GLU A 388 -88.57 4.51 1.23
N VAL A 389 -89.22 3.36 1.03
CA VAL A 389 -90.64 3.16 1.30
C VAL A 389 -90.77 2.26 2.51
N THR A 390 -91.24 2.82 3.63
CA THR A 390 -91.27 2.15 4.93
C THR A 390 -92.69 2.10 5.48
N PRO A 391 -93.29 0.90 5.62
CA PRO A 391 -94.59 0.75 6.27
C PRO A 391 -94.42 0.88 7.79
N ILE A 392 -95.21 1.75 8.40
CA ILE A 392 -95.28 1.96 9.86
C ILE A 392 -96.56 1.30 10.37
N PHE A 393 -96.41 0.31 11.23
CA PHE A 393 -97.51 -0.44 11.81
C PHE A 393 -97.98 0.18 13.13
N GLY A 394 -99.30 0.19 13.35
CA GLY A 394 -99.92 0.62 14.60
C GLY A 394 -99.79 -0.43 15.70
N ARG A 395 -100.33 -0.13 16.90
CA ARG A 395 -100.35 -1.06 18.04
C ARG A 395 -101.15 -2.34 17.78
N ASP A 396 -101.98 -2.35 16.75
CA ASP A 396 -102.80 -3.46 16.27
C ASP A 396 -102.14 -4.27 15.14
N ASN A 397 -100.86 -4.00 14.84
CA ASN A 397 -100.06 -4.64 13.80
C ASN A 397 -100.64 -4.50 12.37
N LYS A 398 -101.53 -3.52 12.16
CA LYS A 398 -102.01 -3.11 10.84
C LYS A 398 -101.19 -1.92 10.33
N PRO A 399 -100.97 -1.79 9.01
CA PRO A 399 -100.26 -0.64 8.46
C PRO A 399 -101.05 0.62 8.81
N PHE A 400 -100.46 1.46 9.66
CA PHE A 400 -101.04 2.70 10.15
C PHE A 400 -100.74 3.83 9.17
N ILE A 401 -99.48 3.93 8.74
CA ILE A 401 -98.97 4.92 7.79
C ILE A 401 -97.84 4.28 6.96
N THR A 402 -97.73 4.58 5.67
CA THR A 402 -96.51 4.33 4.90
C THR A 402 -95.73 5.63 4.75
N LEU A 403 -94.48 5.63 5.22
CA LEU A 403 -93.55 6.73 5.06
C LEU A 403 -92.74 6.52 3.77
N VAL A 404 -92.71 7.52 2.90
CA VAL A 404 -91.86 7.56 1.71
C VAL A 404 -90.83 8.67 1.91
N ALA A 405 -89.57 8.29 2.02
CA ALA A 405 -88.44 9.19 2.24
C ALA A 405 -87.63 9.35 0.95
N PHE A 406 -87.29 10.58 0.58
CA PHE A 406 -86.44 10.91 -0.56
C PHE A 406 -85.22 11.66 -0.07
N SER A 407 -84.04 11.15 -0.38
CA SER A 407 -82.76 11.78 -0.02
C SER A 407 -81.98 12.11 -1.29
N ASP A 408 -81.38 13.29 -1.32
CA ASP A 408 -80.47 13.69 -2.40
C ASP A 408 -79.12 12.98 -2.21
N SER A 409 -78.78 12.11 -3.16
CA SER A 409 -77.54 11.34 -3.19
C SER A 409 -76.62 11.77 -4.34
N THR A 410 -76.84 12.96 -4.92
CA THR A 410 -76.09 13.45 -6.10
C THR A 410 -74.59 13.57 -5.82
N GLN A 411 -74.20 14.22 -4.73
CA GLN A 411 -72.79 14.38 -4.36
C GLN A 411 -72.12 13.05 -4.01
N MET A 412 -72.85 12.15 -3.33
CA MET A 412 -72.34 10.82 -2.99
C MET A 412 -72.06 10.00 -4.26
N PHE A 413 -72.97 10.04 -5.23
CA PHE A 413 -72.81 9.38 -6.52
C PHE A 413 -71.62 9.93 -7.31
N GLN A 414 -71.43 11.25 -7.34
CA GLN A 414 -70.29 11.90 -7.99
C GLN A 414 -68.95 11.51 -7.33
N LEU A 415 -68.87 11.56 -6.00
CA LEU A 415 -67.67 11.17 -5.26
C LEU A 415 -67.32 9.69 -5.47
N GLN A 416 -68.33 8.82 -5.57
CA GLN A 416 -68.10 7.41 -5.84
C GLN A 416 -67.54 7.18 -7.26
N GLN A 417 -68.03 7.93 -8.24
CA GLN A 417 -67.50 7.88 -9.61
C GLN A 417 -66.07 8.44 -9.71
N GLU A 418 -65.78 9.54 -9.01
CA GLU A 418 -64.43 10.10 -8.92
C GLU A 418 -63.46 9.13 -8.22
N LEU A 419 -63.93 8.43 -7.18
CA LEU A 419 -63.14 7.43 -6.47
C LEU A 419 -62.81 6.23 -7.38
N GLU A 420 -63.78 5.72 -8.13
CA GLU A 420 -63.56 4.63 -9.09
C GLU A 420 -62.54 5.04 -10.16
N ALA A 421 -62.66 6.26 -10.72
CA ALA A 421 -61.71 6.77 -11.69
C ALA A 421 -60.30 6.98 -11.10
N ALA A 422 -60.21 7.46 -9.86
CA ALA A 422 -58.93 7.62 -9.16
C ALA A 422 -58.27 6.28 -8.82
N GLN A 423 -59.06 5.25 -8.49
CA GLN A 423 -58.57 3.90 -8.25
C GLN A 423 -58.01 3.28 -9.52
N GLU A 424 -58.72 3.40 -10.64
CA GLU A 424 -58.24 2.92 -11.95
C GLU A 424 -56.94 3.61 -12.36
N SER A 425 -56.85 4.94 -12.19
CA SER A 425 -55.62 5.68 -12.44
C SER A 425 -54.48 5.25 -11.52
N LEU A 426 -54.76 4.97 -10.24
CA LEU A 426 -53.74 4.51 -9.29
C LEU A 426 -53.21 3.14 -9.69
N GLU A 427 -54.09 2.21 -10.06
CA GLU A 427 -53.72 0.86 -10.51
C GLU A 427 -52.79 0.93 -11.73
N THR A 428 -53.12 1.77 -12.73
CA THR A 428 -52.25 1.99 -13.89
C THR A 428 -50.87 2.52 -13.49
N THR A 429 -50.81 3.53 -12.61
CA THR A 429 -49.51 4.07 -12.15
C THR A 429 -48.69 3.08 -11.32
N VAL A 430 -49.34 2.18 -10.58
CA VAL A 430 -48.67 1.12 -9.83
C VAL A 430 -48.05 0.11 -10.79
N GLU A 431 -48.76 -0.29 -11.84
CA GLU A 431 -48.22 -1.16 -12.89
C GLU A 431 -47.03 -0.51 -13.61
N GLU A 432 -47.13 0.77 -13.97
CA GLU A 432 -46.01 1.52 -14.57
C GLU A 432 -44.79 1.58 -13.64
N LEU A 433 -45.01 1.84 -12.35
CA LEU A 433 -43.93 1.84 -11.35
C LEU A 433 -43.31 0.46 -11.16
N GLN A 434 -44.11 -0.61 -11.17
CA GLN A 434 -43.60 -1.98 -11.10
C GLN A 434 -42.74 -2.29 -12.31
N SER A 435 -43.20 -1.98 -13.53
CA SER A 435 -42.42 -2.17 -14.75
C SER A 435 -41.10 -1.38 -14.73
N ALA A 436 -41.13 -0.12 -14.29
CA ALA A 436 -39.92 0.69 -14.17
C ALA A 436 -38.96 0.14 -13.10
N ASN A 437 -39.49 -0.42 -12.01
CA ASN A 437 -38.68 -1.02 -10.96
C ASN A 437 -38.04 -2.33 -11.41
N GLU A 438 -38.75 -3.16 -12.18
CA GLU A 438 -38.19 -4.35 -12.82
C GLU A 438 -37.06 -3.97 -13.79
N GLU A 439 -37.24 -2.93 -14.62
CA GLU A 439 -36.18 -2.42 -15.52
C GLU A 439 -34.96 -1.88 -14.73
N LEU A 440 -35.19 -1.20 -13.60
CA LEU A 440 -34.13 -0.78 -12.69
C LEU A 440 -33.39 -1.97 -12.06
N GLU A 441 -34.10 -3.04 -11.69
CA GLU A 441 -33.46 -4.27 -11.19
C GLU A 441 -32.60 -4.92 -12.27
N THR A 442 -33.11 -5.05 -13.50
CA THR A 442 -32.34 -5.64 -14.61
C THR A 442 -31.10 -4.82 -14.94
N THR A 443 -31.20 -3.48 -14.97
CA THR A 443 -30.03 -2.63 -15.21
C THR A 443 -29.03 -2.68 -14.08
N ASN A 444 -29.48 -2.86 -12.84
CA ASN A 444 -28.60 -3.03 -11.69
C ASN A 444 -27.89 -4.41 -11.71
N GLU A 445 -28.57 -5.48 -12.13
CA GLU A 445 -27.96 -6.79 -12.37
C GLU A 445 -26.92 -6.73 -13.50
N GLU A 446 -27.23 -6.06 -14.61
CA GLU A 446 -26.26 -5.82 -15.69
C GLU A 446 -25.05 -5.04 -15.20
N LEU A 447 -25.25 -3.95 -14.45
CA LEU A 447 -24.15 -3.17 -13.86
C LEU A 447 -23.30 -4.02 -12.91
N GLN A 448 -23.93 -4.82 -12.06
CA GLN A 448 -23.20 -5.72 -11.17
C GLN A 448 -22.37 -6.73 -11.97
N SER A 449 -22.94 -7.35 -13.02
CA SER A 449 -22.22 -8.25 -13.91
C SER A 449 -21.04 -7.56 -14.60
N THR A 450 -21.20 -6.32 -15.07
CA THR A 450 -20.08 -5.57 -15.67
C THR A 450 -19.00 -5.23 -14.65
N ASN A 451 -19.38 -5.01 -13.38
CA ASN A 451 -18.43 -4.72 -12.32
C ASN A 451 -17.64 -5.98 -11.93
N GLU A 452 -18.32 -7.13 -11.84
CA GLU A 452 -17.66 -8.44 -11.66
C GLU A 452 -16.70 -8.73 -12.83
N GLU A 453 -17.11 -8.46 -14.08
CA GLU A 453 -16.23 -8.59 -15.25
C GLU A 453 -15.02 -7.64 -15.15
N LEU A 454 -15.21 -6.39 -14.76
CA LEU A 454 -14.11 -5.45 -14.52
C LEU A 454 -13.16 -5.92 -13.42
N GLU A 455 -13.67 -6.43 -12.29
CA GLU A 455 -12.85 -7.02 -11.23
C GLU A 455 -12.02 -8.19 -11.78
N THR A 456 -12.62 -9.09 -12.54
CA THR A 456 -11.87 -10.20 -13.16
C THR A 456 -10.78 -9.70 -14.12
N THR A 457 -11.05 -8.68 -14.95
CA THR A 457 -10.01 -8.11 -15.83
C THR A 457 -8.90 -7.44 -15.04
N ASN A 458 -9.21 -6.87 -13.87
CA ASN A 458 -8.22 -6.25 -13.01
C ASN A 458 -7.36 -7.31 -12.31
N GLU A 459 -7.95 -8.43 -11.87
CA GLU A 459 -7.21 -9.60 -11.36
C GLU A 459 -6.31 -10.21 -12.44
N GLU A 460 -6.80 -10.35 -13.68
CA GLU A 460 -5.99 -10.80 -14.81
C GLU A 460 -4.83 -9.84 -15.08
N LEU A 461 -5.07 -8.52 -15.09
CA LEU A 461 -4.02 -7.51 -15.25
C LEU A 461 -2.99 -7.58 -14.12
N GLN A 462 -3.44 -7.75 -12.87
CA GLN A 462 -2.53 -7.88 -11.73
C GLN A 462 -1.68 -9.15 -11.87
N SER A 463 -2.30 -10.28 -12.23
CA SER A 463 -1.59 -11.53 -12.50
C SER A 463 -0.55 -11.37 -13.61
N THR A 464 -0.89 -10.71 -14.73
CA THR A 464 0.09 -10.44 -15.79
C THR A 464 1.22 -9.53 -15.35
N ASN A 465 0.96 -8.60 -14.43
CA ASN A 465 1.98 -7.72 -13.88
C ASN A 465 2.93 -8.49 -12.95
N GLU A 466 2.40 -9.39 -12.12
CA GLU A 466 3.21 -10.31 -11.28
C GLU A 466 4.06 -11.26 -12.14
N GLU A 467 3.51 -11.79 -13.24
CA GLU A 467 4.28 -12.58 -14.21
C GLU A 467 5.40 -11.74 -14.87
N LEU A 468 5.13 -10.49 -15.25
CA LEU A 468 6.13 -9.59 -15.82
C LEU A 468 7.23 -9.23 -14.82
N GLU A 469 6.90 -8.99 -13.56
CA GLU A 469 7.89 -8.77 -12.50
C GLU A 469 8.78 -9.99 -12.31
N THR A 470 8.18 -11.18 -12.28
CA THR A 470 8.91 -12.45 -12.18
C THR A 470 9.87 -12.63 -13.35
N ILE A 471 9.43 -12.40 -14.59
CA ILE A 471 10.28 -12.45 -15.78
C ILE A 471 11.41 -11.42 -15.71
N ASN A 472 11.15 -10.23 -15.17
CA ASN A 472 12.17 -9.19 -15.01
C ASN A 472 13.24 -9.61 -13.99
N GLU A 473 12.84 -10.23 -12.88
CA GLU A 473 13.75 -10.80 -11.88
C GLU A 473 14.58 -11.95 -12.47
N GLU A 474 13.97 -12.86 -13.22
CA GLU A 474 14.69 -13.93 -13.93
C GLU A 474 15.70 -13.38 -14.94
N LEU A 475 15.33 -12.34 -15.71
CA LEU A 475 16.23 -11.68 -16.65
C LEU A 475 17.38 -10.97 -15.94
N ARG A 476 17.13 -10.30 -14.81
CA ARG A 476 18.18 -9.67 -14.00
C ARG A 476 19.14 -10.72 -13.44
N SER A 477 18.62 -11.80 -12.88
CA SER A 477 19.41 -12.93 -12.39
C SER A 477 20.28 -13.53 -13.49
N SER A 478 19.69 -13.79 -14.67
CA SER A 478 20.45 -14.29 -15.83
C SER A 478 21.53 -13.31 -16.29
N ASN A 479 21.27 -12.00 -16.23
CA ASN A 479 22.26 -11.00 -16.59
C ASN A 479 23.41 -10.94 -15.57
N GLU A 480 23.11 -11.04 -14.27
CA GLU A 480 24.13 -11.14 -13.21
C GLU A 480 24.99 -12.41 -13.37
N GLU A 481 24.39 -13.55 -13.71
CA GLU A 481 25.13 -14.79 -14.03
C GLU A 481 26.04 -14.62 -15.25
N LEU A 482 25.56 -13.94 -16.31
CA LEU A 482 26.35 -13.65 -17.50
C LEU A 482 27.51 -12.69 -17.20
N GLU A 483 27.30 -11.67 -16.37
CA GLU A 483 28.37 -10.77 -15.94
C GLU A 483 29.43 -11.51 -15.12
N ALA A 484 29.01 -12.37 -14.18
CA ALA A 484 29.93 -13.21 -13.40
C ALA A 484 30.74 -14.16 -14.29
N ALA A 485 30.09 -14.82 -15.27
CA ALA A 485 30.77 -15.69 -16.23
C ALA A 485 31.75 -14.92 -17.11
N ASN A 486 31.39 -13.70 -17.54
CA ASN A 486 32.29 -12.83 -18.30
C ASN A 486 33.53 -12.42 -17.49
N GLU A 487 33.36 -12.09 -16.20
CA GLU A 487 34.48 -11.74 -15.33
C GLU A 487 35.39 -12.95 -15.08
N GLU A 488 34.83 -14.15 -14.92
CA GLU A 488 35.63 -15.39 -14.83
C GLU A 488 36.41 -15.63 -16.12
N LEU A 489 35.77 -15.50 -17.28
CA LEU A 489 36.44 -15.64 -18.59
C LEU A 489 37.57 -14.61 -18.75
N ARG A 490 37.34 -13.37 -18.31
CA ARG A 490 38.35 -12.32 -18.35
C ARG A 490 39.55 -12.66 -17.47
N SER A 491 39.31 -13.10 -16.23
CA SER A 491 40.36 -13.54 -15.31
C SER A 491 41.18 -14.70 -15.88
N ARG A 492 40.52 -15.73 -16.44
CA ARG A 492 41.20 -16.84 -17.13
C ARG A 492 42.03 -16.35 -18.32
N SER A 493 41.52 -15.39 -19.09
CA SER A 493 42.25 -14.79 -20.22
C SER A 493 43.53 -14.08 -19.76
N GLU A 494 43.45 -13.33 -18.66
CA GLU A 494 44.61 -12.66 -18.05
C GLU A 494 45.64 -13.67 -17.54
N GLU A 495 45.20 -14.74 -16.89
CA GLU A 495 46.06 -15.83 -16.43
C GLU A 495 46.76 -16.51 -17.61
N PHE A 496 46.03 -16.86 -18.68
CA PHE A 496 46.63 -17.40 -19.90
C PHE A 496 47.64 -16.45 -20.54
N ALA A 497 47.36 -15.14 -20.56
CA ALA A 497 48.29 -14.15 -21.06
C ALA A 497 49.56 -14.04 -20.20
N GLN A 498 49.46 -14.25 -18.89
CA GLN A 498 50.60 -14.32 -17.98
C GLN A 498 51.44 -15.58 -18.23
N TYR A 499 50.81 -16.76 -18.33
CA TYR A 499 51.51 -18.01 -18.66
C TYR A 499 52.22 -17.93 -20.01
N ARG A 500 51.56 -17.37 -21.03
CA ARG A 500 52.16 -17.17 -22.36
C ARG A 500 53.43 -16.31 -22.27
N ARG A 501 53.37 -15.16 -21.60
CA ARG A 501 54.54 -14.28 -21.38
C ARG A 501 55.67 -14.99 -20.61
N TYR A 502 55.33 -15.81 -19.63
CA TYR A 502 56.31 -16.59 -18.88
C TYR A 502 57.04 -17.61 -19.77
N VAL A 503 56.29 -18.39 -20.57
CA VAL A 503 56.87 -19.36 -21.51
C VAL A 503 57.74 -18.67 -22.57
N GLU A 504 57.28 -17.57 -23.16
CA GLU A 504 58.06 -16.78 -24.10
C GLU A 504 59.37 -16.26 -23.49
N SER A 505 59.33 -15.81 -22.22
CA SER A 505 60.52 -15.35 -21.50
C SER A 505 61.52 -16.47 -21.25
N VAL A 506 61.03 -17.65 -20.81
CA VAL A 506 61.86 -18.85 -20.62
C VAL A 506 62.52 -19.24 -21.95
N LEU A 507 61.73 -19.38 -23.02
CA LEU A 507 62.23 -19.76 -24.35
C LEU A 507 63.17 -18.71 -24.97
N GLY A 508 62.97 -17.43 -24.65
CA GLY A 508 63.85 -16.33 -25.07
C GLY A 508 65.19 -16.27 -24.31
N SER A 509 65.30 -16.93 -23.16
CA SER A 509 66.53 -16.97 -22.35
C SER A 509 67.49 -18.11 -22.72
N PHE A 510 67.05 -19.07 -23.54
CA PHE A 510 67.92 -20.15 -24.01
C PHE A 510 69.01 -19.61 -24.93
N ASP A 511 70.25 -20.02 -24.68
CA ASP A 511 71.42 -19.72 -25.53
C ASP A 511 71.52 -20.66 -26.74
N ALA A 512 70.37 -21.14 -27.21
CA ALA A 512 70.22 -22.04 -28.34
C ALA A 512 68.96 -21.66 -29.13
N GLY A 513 68.98 -21.94 -30.43
CA GLY A 513 67.85 -21.75 -31.31
C GLY A 513 66.77 -22.78 -31.03
N VAL A 514 65.57 -22.34 -30.66
CA VAL A 514 64.43 -23.22 -30.39
C VAL A 514 63.35 -22.93 -31.42
N ILE A 515 63.04 -23.95 -32.22
CA ILE A 515 62.04 -23.89 -33.28
C ILE A 515 61.06 -25.04 -33.10
N VAL A 516 59.76 -24.73 -33.11
CA VAL A 516 58.71 -25.76 -33.11
C VAL A 516 58.06 -25.78 -34.48
N LEU A 517 58.00 -26.95 -35.10
CA LEU A 517 57.35 -27.17 -36.39
C LEU A 517 56.10 -28.03 -36.20
N ASP A 518 55.08 -27.85 -37.04
CA ASP A 518 53.96 -28.78 -37.13
C ASP A 518 54.34 -30.06 -37.90
N GLN A 519 53.35 -30.96 -38.09
CA GLN A 519 53.52 -32.20 -38.85
C GLN A 519 53.86 -32.02 -40.34
N TYR A 520 53.68 -30.81 -40.89
CA TYR A 520 53.94 -30.45 -42.28
C TYR A 520 55.24 -29.66 -42.46
N GLY A 521 55.94 -29.31 -41.37
CA GLY A 521 57.17 -28.52 -41.40
C GLY A 521 56.94 -27.00 -41.37
N THR A 522 55.73 -26.56 -41.02
CA THR A 522 55.40 -25.14 -40.83
C THR A 522 55.88 -24.69 -39.46
N ALA A 523 56.57 -23.55 -39.39
CA ALA A 523 57.04 -23.00 -38.13
C ALA A 523 55.85 -22.50 -37.28
N GLN A 524 55.75 -23.03 -36.06
CA GLN A 524 54.79 -22.64 -35.03
C GLN A 524 55.44 -21.77 -33.95
N PHE A 525 56.75 -21.92 -33.73
CA PHE A 525 57.51 -21.13 -32.77
C PHE A 525 58.92 -20.85 -33.27
N TRP A 526 59.41 -19.64 -33.01
CA TRP A 526 60.73 -19.15 -33.39
C TRP A 526 61.26 -18.23 -32.30
N ASN A 527 62.29 -18.68 -31.57
CA ASN A 527 62.80 -17.96 -30.40
C ASN A 527 63.79 -16.81 -30.75
N ARG A 528 64.05 -15.96 -29.76
CA ARG A 528 64.91 -14.77 -29.90
C ARG A 528 66.34 -15.09 -30.37
N TRP A 529 66.86 -16.25 -30.01
CA TRP A 529 68.17 -16.70 -30.49
C TRP A 529 68.16 -16.85 -32.01
N CYS A 530 67.13 -17.51 -32.58
CA CYS A 530 66.99 -17.67 -34.02
C CYS A 530 66.86 -16.33 -34.75
N GLU A 531 66.13 -15.36 -34.19
CA GLU A 531 66.06 -14.00 -34.74
C GLU A 531 67.44 -13.32 -34.78
N ASN A 532 68.21 -13.44 -33.70
CA ASN A 532 69.51 -12.80 -33.59
C ASN A 532 70.57 -13.44 -34.50
N VAL A 533 70.49 -14.75 -34.73
CA VAL A 533 71.47 -15.50 -35.53
C VAL A 533 71.11 -15.47 -37.01
N PHE A 534 69.86 -15.73 -37.36
CA PHE A 534 69.43 -15.85 -38.77
C PHE A 534 68.81 -14.56 -39.33
N GLY A 535 68.41 -13.60 -38.49
CA GLY A 535 67.98 -12.27 -38.92
C GLY A 535 66.51 -12.12 -39.32
N LEU A 536 65.70 -13.19 -39.23
CA LEU A 536 64.26 -13.16 -39.47
C LEU A 536 63.48 -13.06 -38.16
N ARG A 537 62.43 -12.25 -38.11
CA ARG A 537 61.59 -12.10 -36.91
C ARG A 537 60.57 -13.23 -36.79
N SER A 538 60.13 -13.52 -35.57
CA SER A 538 59.18 -14.59 -35.28
C SER A 538 57.87 -14.45 -36.08
N ASP A 539 57.33 -13.23 -36.18
CA ASP A 539 56.11 -12.91 -36.95
C ASP A 539 56.23 -13.08 -38.46
N GLU A 540 57.46 -13.00 -39.00
CA GLU A 540 57.74 -13.22 -40.42
C GLU A 540 57.87 -14.72 -40.77
N VAL A 541 58.18 -15.55 -39.77
CA VAL A 541 58.52 -16.97 -39.93
C VAL A 541 57.37 -17.89 -39.53
N VAL A 542 56.63 -17.55 -38.47
CA VAL A 542 55.49 -18.35 -37.99
C VAL A 542 54.43 -18.46 -39.11
N GLN A 543 53.84 -19.65 -39.27
CA GLN A 543 52.95 -20.04 -40.37
C GLN A 543 53.61 -20.15 -41.76
N ARG A 544 54.94 -20.02 -41.87
CA ARG A 544 55.68 -20.36 -43.09
C ARG A 544 56.36 -21.72 -42.98
N SER A 545 56.55 -22.35 -44.13
CA SER A 545 57.34 -23.58 -44.24
C SER A 545 58.80 -23.29 -43.87
N PHE A 546 59.32 -23.98 -42.85
CA PHE A 546 60.70 -23.80 -42.38
C PHE A 546 61.74 -24.11 -43.47
N PHE A 547 61.40 -25.04 -44.36
CA PHE A 547 62.30 -25.49 -45.42
C PHE A 547 62.39 -24.52 -46.60
N ASP A 548 61.50 -23.53 -46.68
CA ASP A 548 61.49 -22.51 -47.73
C ASP A 548 62.11 -21.19 -47.24
N LEU A 549 62.58 -21.14 -45.98
CA LEU A 549 63.24 -19.97 -45.42
C LEU A 549 64.65 -19.83 -46.00
N ASP A 550 64.95 -18.64 -46.52
CA ASP A 550 66.30 -18.26 -46.93
C ASP A 550 67.11 -17.80 -45.71
N ILE A 551 67.44 -18.78 -44.86
CA ILE A 551 68.37 -18.61 -43.75
C ILE A 551 69.71 -19.20 -44.16
N GLY A 552 70.83 -18.63 -43.71
CA GLY A 552 72.19 -19.07 -44.09
C GLY A 552 72.57 -20.50 -43.68
N LEU A 553 71.62 -21.29 -43.19
CA LEU A 553 71.74 -22.71 -42.88
C LEU A 553 71.18 -23.55 -44.05
N PRO A 554 71.82 -24.65 -44.48
CA PRO A 554 71.30 -25.50 -45.56
C PRO A 554 70.10 -26.35 -45.10
N VAL A 555 68.93 -25.71 -44.94
CA VAL A 555 67.69 -26.31 -44.39
C VAL A 555 67.18 -27.51 -45.18
N HIS A 556 67.48 -27.60 -46.49
CA HIS A 556 67.13 -28.75 -47.32
C HIS A 556 67.73 -30.07 -46.79
N LYS A 557 68.89 -30.03 -46.12
CA LYS A 557 69.53 -31.21 -45.51
C LYS A 557 68.81 -31.70 -44.26
N LEU A 558 67.95 -30.87 -43.67
CA LEU A 558 67.18 -31.20 -42.47
C LEU A 558 65.83 -31.84 -42.78
N ARG A 559 65.39 -31.85 -44.06
CA ARG A 559 64.07 -32.35 -44.47
C ARG A 559 63.89 -33.85 -44.21
N GLU A 560 64.79 -34.69 -44.72
CA GLU A 560 64.74 -36.14 -44.51
C GLU A 560 64.84 -36.52 -43.01
N PRO A 561 65.78 -35.94 -42.22
CA PRO A 561 65.83 -36.12 -40.77
C PRO A 561 64.54 -35.72 -40.04
N PHE A 562 63.95 -34.57 -40.41
CA PHE A 562 62.67 -34.12 -39.88
C PHE A 562 61.56 -35.12 -40.19
N GLU A 563 61.45 -35.60 -41.43
CA GLU A 563 60.41 -36.55 -41.82
C GLU A 563 60.51 -37.88 -41.07
N ARG A 564 61.73 -38.39 -40.84
CA ARG A 564 61.94 -39.62 -40.06
C ARG A 564 61.48 -39.47 -38.62
N VAL A 565 61.80 -38.35 -37.98
CA VAL A 565 61.39 -38.05 -36.60
C VAL A 565 59.88 -37.81 -36.53
N ALA A 566 59.31 -37.04 -37.45
CA ALA A 566 57.88 -36.74 -37.52
C ALA A 566 57.02 -38.00 -37.74
N LYS A 567 57.51 -38.96 -38.54
CA LYS A 567 56.88 -40.28 -38.76
C LYS A 567 57.12 -41.27 -37.61
N GLY A 568 57.83 -40.87 -36.55
CA GLY A 568 58.15 -41.72 -35.40
C GLY A 568 59.16 -42.84 -35.69
N GLN A 569 59.92 -42.73 -36.78
CA GLN A 569 60.93 -43.72 -37.17
C GLN A 569 62.23 -43.56 -36.36
N GLU A 570 62.50 -42.37 -35.82
CA GLU A 570 63.62 -42.07 -34.93
C GLU A 570 63.15 -41.30 -33.69
N THR A 571 63.73 -41.58 -32.52
CA THR A 571 63.40 -40.88 -31.26
C THR A 571 64.04 -39.49 -31.17
N PHE A 572 65.18 -39.28 -31.83
CA PHE A 572 65.76 -37.99 -32.12
C PHE A 572 66.79 -38.13 -33.25
N SER A 573 67.08 -37.04 -33.96
CA SER A 573 68.14 -36.98 -34.97
C SER A 573 69.09 -35.83 -34.62
N ARG A 574 70.41 -36.07 -34.65
CA ARG A 574 71.43 -35.03 -34.41
C ARG A 574 72.30 -34.87 -35.65
N ILE A 575 72.42 -33.63 -36.13
CA ILE A 575 73.14 -33.31 -37.36
C ILE A 575 73.97 -32.06 -37.14
N ASN A 576 75.23 -32.11 -37.53
CA ASN A 576 76.09 -30.94 -37.54
C ASN A 576 76.11 -30.36 -38.95
N LEU A 577 75.77 -29.09 -39.08
CA LEU A 577 75.78 -28.36 -40.35
C LEU A 577 76.63 -27.11 -40.22
N GLN A 578 77.32 -26.76 -41.30
CA GLN A 578 77.92 -25.43 -41.44
C GLN A 578 76.89 -24.49 -42.06
N GLY A 579 76.74 -23.31 -41.46
CA GLY A 579 75.88 -22.24 -41.93
C GLY A 579 76.57 -20.89 -41.86
N ILE A 580 75.84 -19.86 -42.24
CA ILE A 580 76.27 -18.46 -42.20
C ILE A 580 75.29 -17.69 -41.32
N ASP A 581 75.81 -16.93 -40.35
CA ASP A 581 74.99 -16.04 -39.53
C ASP A 581 74.59 -14.76 -40.29
N ARG A 582 73.67 -13.96 -39.74
CA ARG A 582 73.24 -12.69 -40.34
C ARG A 582 74.37 -11.67 -40.60
N ARG A 583 75.55 -11.85 -40.00
CA ARG A 583 76.73 -10.99 -40.16
C ARG A 583 77.73 -11.54 -41.17
N GLY A 584 77.41 -12.66 -41.84
CA GLY A 584 78.28 -13.30 -42.83
C GLY A 584 79.37 -14.18 -42.22
N ARG A 585 79.30 -14.50 -40.92
CA ARG A 585 80.29 -15.37 -40.25
C ARG A 585 79.90 -16.83 -40.44
N ASN A 586 80.89 -17.68 -40.74
CA ASN A 586 80.70 -19.12 -40.75
C ASN A 586 80.45 -19.62 -39.32
N ILE A 587 79.29 -20.27 -39.13
CA ILE A 587 78.89 -20.90 -37.87
C ILE A 587 78.80 -22.42 -38.06
N GLN A 588 79.28 -23.17 -37.06
CA GLN A 588 79.07 -24.61 -37.00
C GLN A 588 77.90 -24.91 -36.07
N CYS A 589 76.78 -25.34 -36.61
CA CYS A 589 75.57 -25.59 -35.85
C CYS A 589 75.40 -27.10 -35.59
N ALA A 590 75.19 -27.49 -34.33
CA ALA A 590 74.64 -28.79 -33.99
C ALA A 590 73.13 -28.68 -33.84
N ILE A 591 72.40 -29.47 -34.63
CA ILE A 591 70.95 -29.41 -34.71
C ILE A 591 70.39 -30.73 -34.19
N ARG A 592 69.55 -30.64 -33.17
CA ARG A 592 68.82 -31.76 -32.60
C ARG A 592 67.35 -31.64 -32.97
N ILE A 593 66.84 -32.66 -33.63
CA ILE A 593 65.44 -32.79 -34.04
C ILE A 593 64.79 -33.85 -33.12
N SER A 594 63.67 -33.53 -32.49
CA SER A 594 62.97 -34.44 -31.57
C SER A 594 61.45 -34.28 -31.72
N PRO A 595 60.65 -35.35 -31.54
CA PRO A 595 59.20 -35.24 -31.68
C PRO A 595 58.61 -34.50 -30.47
N LEU A 596 57.60 -33.66 -30.71
CA LEU A 596 56.81 -33.03 -29.66
C LEU A 596 55.54 -33.85 -29.46
N VAL A 597 55.53 -34.67 -28.41
CA VAL A 597 54.43 -35.59 -28.08
C VAL A 597 53.68 -35.05 -26.87
N PRO A 598 52.41 -34.59 -27.01
CA PRO A 598 51.54 -34.36 -25.87
C PRO A 598 51.08 -35.71 -25.29
N ASP A 599 50.53 -35.70 -24.08
CA ASP A 599 50.10 -36.89 -23.31
C ASP A 599 49.18 -37.88 -24.07
N SER A 600 48.60 -37.51 -25.22
CA SER A 600 47.93 -38.42 -26.15
C SER A 600 48.88 -38.84 -27.30
N LYS A 601 49.05 -40.16 -27.50
CA LYS A 601 49.99 -40.92 -28.36
C LYS A 601 50.16 -40.53 -29.87
N SER A 602 49.92 -39.30 -30.29
CA SER A 602 50.19 -38.78 -31.64
C SER A 602 51.08 -37.54 -31.58
N SER A 603 52.26 -37.59 -32.22
CA SER A 603 53.19 -36.46 -32.34
C SER A 603 52.49 -35.28 -33.02
N THR A 604 52.35 -34.16 -32.33
CA THR A 604 51.62 -32.97 -32.84
C THR A 604 52.55 -31.97 -33.52
N GLY A 605 53.86 -32.13 -33.31
CA GLY A 605 54.88 -31.32 -33.95
C GLY A 605 56.28 -31.90 -33.76
N THR A 606 57.29 -31.16 -34.21
CA THR A 606 58.70 -31.50 -34.07
C THR A 606 59.45 -30.31 -33.50
N LEU A 607 60.27 -30.55 -32.46
CA LEU A 607 61.14 -29.57 -31.84
C LEU A 607 62.54 -29.65 -32.46
N LEU A 608 63.06 -28.51 -32.91
CA LEU A 608 64.43 -28.34 -33.36
C LEU A 608 65.17 -27.44 -32.38
N ILE A 609 66.28 -27.95 -31.86
CA ILE A 609 67.23 -27.20 -31.02
C ILE A 609 68.53 -27.03 -31.81
N ILE A 610 69.00 -25.79 -31.94
CA ILE A 610 70.21 -25.43 -32.69
C ILE A 610 71.23 -24.82 -31.73
N GLU A 611 72.39 -25.45 -31.59
CA GLU A 611 73.51 -24.97 -30.77
C GLU A 611 74.66 -24.53 -31.68
N ASP A 612 75.32 -23.41 -31.37
CA ASP A 612 76.54 -22.95 -32.06
C ASP A 612 77.78 -23.57 -31.40
N LEU A 613 78.54 -24.36 -32.16
CA LEU A 613 79.78 -25.03 -31.75
C LEU A 613 81.05 -24.28 -32.19
N SER A 614 80.93 -23.11 -32.81
CA SER A 614 82.06 -22.44 -33.46
C SER A 614 83.21 -22.11 -32.51
N ASP A 615 82.92 -21.71 -31.28
CA ASP A 615 83.95 -21.36 -30.29
C ASP A 615 84.65 -22.60 -29.72
N ILE A 616 83.92 -23.72 -29.58
CA ILE A 616 84.48 -25.00 -29.12
C ILE A 616 85.50 -25.52 -30.15
N VAL A 617 85.12 -25.55 -31.43
CA VAL A 617 85.97 -26.04 -32.51
C VAL A 617 87.25 -25.20 -32.66
N ARG A 618 87.15 -23.87 -32.57
CA ARG A 618 88.32 -22.98 -32.64
C ARG A 618 89.32 -23.20 -31.51
N ASN A 619 88.82 -23.45 -30.30
CA ASN A 619 89.68 -23.63 -29.12
C ASN A 619 90.45 -24.97 -29.17
N GLU A 620 89.80 -26.02 -29.70
CA GLU A 620 90.46 -27.31 -29.93
C GLU A 620 91.57 -27.23 -30.99
N GLU A 621 91.34 -26.54 -32.11
CA GLU A 621 92.34 -26.35 -33.16
C GLU A 621 93.57 -25.56 -32.67
N PHE A 622 93.36 -24.53 -31.85
CA PHE A 622 94.44 -23.73 -31.27
C PHE A 622 95.34 -24.54 -30.33
N THR A 623 94.74 -25.40 -29.50
CA THR A 623 95.48 -26.26 -28.55
C THR A 623 96.36 -27.28 -29.28
N GLN A 624 95.85 -27.89 -30.35
CA GLN A 624 96.61 -28.85 -31.17
C GLN A 624 97.82 -28.20 -31.87
N TYR A 625 97.66 -26.94 -32.31
CA TYR A 625 98.75 -26.20 -32.96
C TYR A 625 99.95 -25.97 -32.04
N LEU A 626 99.71 -25.56 -30.78
CA LEU A 626 100.77 -25.32 -29.79
C LEU A 626 101.53 -26.60 -29.43
N GLY A 627 100.83 -27.73 -29.26
CA GLY A 627 101.45 -29.01 -28.93
C GLY A 627 102.47 -29.49 -29.98
N ARG A 628 102.20 -29.25 -31.27
CA ARG A 628 103.11 -29.63 -32.36
C ARG A 628 104.43 -28.83 -32.34
N ILE A 629 104.36 -27.52 -32.07
CA ILE A 629 105.54 -26.63 -32.09
C ILE A 629 106.54 -27.01 -30.99
N ILE A 630 106.05 -27.25 -29.76
CA ILE A 630 106.92 -27.58 -28.61
C ILE A 630 107.59 -28.96 -28.80
N GLY A 631 106.87 -29.91 -29.40
CA GLY A 631 107.38 -31.27 -29.62
C GLY A 631 108.57 -31.38 -30.58
N GLU A 632 108.66 -30.50 -31.59
CA GLU A 632 109.69 -30.53 -32.65
C GLU A 632 110.92 -29.65 -32.39
N SER A 633 110.97 -28.92 -31.27
CA SER A 633 112.09 -28.01 -30.93
C SER A 633 113.44 -28.73 -30.74
N LEU A 634 114.54 -28.07 -31.13
CA LEU A 634 115.92 -28.55 -31.00
C LEU A 634 116.47 -28.42 -29.56
N ASN A 635 115.95 -27.48 -28.77
CA ASN A 635 116.31 -27.35 -27.36
C ASN A 635 115.67 -28.48 -26.56
N GLU A 636 116.34 -28.94 -25.52
CA GLU A 636 115.83 -30.04 -24.70
C GLU A 636 114.82 -29.48 -23.69
N VAL A 637 113.56 -29.91 -23.78
CA VAL A 637 112.51 -29.48 -22.87
C VAL A 637 112.04 -30.69 -22.06
N TYR A 638 112.21 -30.59 -20.75
CA TYR A 638 111.83 -31.61 -19.79
C TYR A 638 110.65 -31.13 -18.97
N PHE A 639 109.63 -31.96 -18.86
CA PHE A 639 108.57 -31.80 -17.89
C PHE A 639 108.79 -32.82 -16.80
N LEU A 640 109.01 -32.35 -15.58
CA LEU A 640 109.43 -33.16 -14.44
C LEU A 640 108.36 -33.14 -13.35
N ASN A 641 108.23 -34.25 -12.63
CA ASN A 641 107.47 -34.27 -11.39
C ASN A 641 108.19 -33.40 -10.33
N PRO A 642 107.51 -32.43 -9.70
CA PRO A 642 108.15 -31.51 -8.76
C PRO A 642 108.82 -32.18 -7.55
N GLN A 643 108.33 -33.34 -7.11
CA GLN A 643 108.83 -34.04 -5.92
C GLN A 643 109.91 -35.08 -6.26
N SER A 644 109.70 -35.90 -7.29
CA SER A 644 110.64 -36.97 -7.66
C SER A 644 111.70 -36.54 -8.66
N LEU A 645 111.50 -35.41 -9.35
CA LEU A 645 112.33 -34.92 -10.46
C LEU A 645 112.45 -35.95 -11.60
N GLN A 646 111.50 -36.87 -11.69
CA GLN A 646 111.38 -37.83 -12.79
C GLN A 646 110.67 -37.18 -13.98
N PHE A 647 111.01 -37.65 -15.18
CA PHE A 647 110.44 -37.11 -16.41
C PHE A 647 108.97 -37.55 -16.61
N THR A 648 108.04 -36.60 -16.68
CA THR A 648 106.64 -36.82 -17.04
C THR A 648 106.46 -36.79 -18.56
N LEU A 649 107.11 -35.83 -19.21
CA LEU A 649 107.13 -35.63 -20.66
C LEU A 649 108.48 -35.03 -21.07
N VAL A 650 108.94 -35.34 -22.27
CA VAL A 650 110.10 -34.69 -22.89
C VAL A 650 109.79 -34.44 -24.36
N ASN A 651 110.38 -33.41 -24.95
CA ASN A 651 110.28 -33.19 -26.39
C ASN A 651 111.24 -34.09 -27.19
N GLN A 652 111.14 -34.10 -28.52
CA GLN A 652 112.01 -34.97 -29.33
C GLN A 652 113.50 -34.58 -29.27
N GLY A 653 113.81 -33.30 -29.06
CA GLY A 653 115.18 -32.82 -28.88
C GLY A 653 115.87 -33.49 -27.69
N ALA A 654 115.18 -33.55 -26.55
CA ALA A 654 115.60 -34.24 -25.34
C ALA A 654 115.84 -35.75 -25.56
N GLU A 655 114.91 -36.46 -26.21
CA GLU A 655 115.08 -37.91 -26.47
C GLU A 655 116.32 -38.21 -27.33
N ARG A 656 116.58 -37.36 -28.34
CA ARG A 656 117.73 -37.52 -29.23
C ARG A 656 119.05 -37.25 -28.52
N LYS A 657 119.14 -36.20 -27.71
CA LYS A 657 120.38 -35.81 -27.03
C LYS A 657 120.71 -36.71 -25.84
N LEU A 658 119.74 -37.03 -24.99
CA LEU A 658 119.94 -37.98 -23.88
C LEU A 658 120.14 -39.42 -24.38
N GLY A 659 119.60 -39.77 -25.55
CA GLY A 659 119.72 -41.11 -26.14
C GLY A 659 118.76 -42.15 -25.54
N TYR A 660 117.66 -41.70 -24.94
CA TYR A 660 116.60 -42.52 -24.33
C TYR A 660 115.22 -42.07 -24.82
N ARG A 661 114.29 -43.01 -24.97
CA ARG A 661 112.87 -42.69 -25.25
C ARG A 661 112.15 -42.29 -23.97
N LEU A 662 111.06 -41.52 -24.07
CA LEU A 662 110.23 -41.07 -22.96
C LEU A 662 109.77 -42.22 -22.06
N ALA A 663 109.42 -43.38 -22.64
CA ALA A 663 109.04 -44.56 -21.87
C ALA A 663 110.13 -45.07 -20.92
N GLN A 664 111.40 -44.82 -21.24
CA GLN A 664 112.55 -45.15 -20.39
C GLN A 664 112.86 -44.01 -19.41
N LEU A 665 112.82 -42.77 -19.91
CA LEU A 665 113.06 -41.56 -19.10
C LEU A 665 112.07 -41.40 -17.95
N ARG A 666 110.83 -41.87 -18.09
CA ARG A 666 109.80 -41.85 -17.02
C ARG A 666 110.21 -42.51 -15.72
N TYR A 667 111.16 -43.44 -15.76
CA TYR A 667 111.67 -44.15 -14.58
C TYR A 667 113.02 -43.62 -14.09
N MET A 668 113.56 -42.59 -14.75
CA MET A 668 114.84 -41.96 -14.42
C MET A 668 114.59 -40.56 -13.85
N SER A 669 115.50 -40.09 -12.99
CA SER A 669 115.50 -38.73 -12.46
C SER A 669 116.46 -37.86 -13.27
N LEU A 670 116.22 -36.56 -13.36
CA LEU A 670 117.16 -35.63 -14.00
C LEU A 670 118.58 -35.73 -13.42
N ALA A 671 118.69 -36.01 -12.11
CA ALA A 671 119.97 -36.18 -11.43
C ALA A 671 120.78 -37.39 -11.94
N ASP A 672 120.14 -38.43 -12.49
CA ASP A 672 120.84 -39.61 -13.03
C ASP A 672 121.72 -39.26 -14.23
N PHE A 673 121.41 -38.14 -14.89
CA PHE A 673 122.16 -37.62 -16.03
C PHE A 673 123.25 -36.61 -15.63
N MET A 674 123.40 -36.28 -14.35
CA MET A 674 124.41 -35.32 -13.87
C MET A 674 125.52 -36.01 -13.06
N PRO A 675 126.69 -36.31 -13.64
CA PRO A 675 127.73 -37.08 -12.96
C PRO A 675 128.35 -36.37 -11.73
N PHE A 676 128.19 -35.06 -11.61
CA PHE A 676 128.80 -34.27 -10.52
C PHE A 676 127.77 -33.68 -9.53
N VAL A 677 126.48 -33.93 -9.71
CA VAL A 677 125.41 -33.35 -8.88
C VAL A 677 124.58 -34.48 -8.27
N SER A 678 124.51 -34.55 -6.95
CA SER A 678 123.64 -35.52 -6.26
C SER A 678 122.17 -35.12 -6.30
N VAL A 679 121.27 -36.10 -6.16
CA VAL A 679 119.80 -35.87 -6.09
C VAL A 679 119.44 -34.85 -5.02
N ASP A 680 120.05 -34.93 -3.83
CA ASP A 680 119.78 -34.00 -2.72
C ASP A 680 120.28 -32.57 -3.00
N SER A 681 121.38 -32.44 -3.75
CA SER A 681 121.88 -31.13 -4.18
C SER A 681 120.94 -30.49 -5.19
N LEU A 682 120.41 -31.27 -6.14
CA LEU A 682 119.46 -30.79 -7.13
C LEU A 682 118.10 -30.44 -6.52
N ARG A 683 117.64 -31.21 -5.53
CA ARG A 683 116.45 -30.86 -4.73
C ARG A 683 116.62 -29.57 -3.95
N SER A 684 117.80 -29.36 -3.36
CA SER A 684 118.11 -28.12 -2.63
C SER A 684 118.16 -26.92 -3.58
N LEU A 685 118.67 -27.11 -4.80
CA LEU A 685 118.62 -26.11 -5.86
C LEU A 685 117.19 -25.82 -6.31
N ALA A 686 116.33 -26.82 -6.44
CA ALA A 686 114.93 -26.64 -6.84
C ALA A 686 114.01 -26.16 -5.71
N ALA A 687 114.41 -26.26 -4.43
CA ALA A 687 113.57 -25.93 -3.28
C ALA A 687 113.02 -24.48 -3.29
N PRO A 688 113.80 -23.44 -3.66
CA PRO A 688 113.26 -22.09 -3.78
C PRO A 688 112.20 -21.96 -4.89
N LEU A 689 112.28 -22.74 -5.98
CA LEU A 689 111.22 -22.78 -7.01
C LEU A 689 109.96 -23.45 -6.49
N LEU A 690 110.10 -24.59 -5.83
CA LEU A 690 108.97 -25.34 -5.28
C LEU A 690 108.23 -24.57 -4.16
N LYS A 691 108.96 -23.72 -3.43
CA LYS A 691 108.40 -22.78 -2.45
C LYS A 691 107.92 -21.46 -3.07
N GLN A 692 108.12 -21.26 -4.37
CA GLN A 692 107.83 -20.02 -5.10
C GLN A 692 108.57 -18.77 -4.57
N GLU A 693 109.73 -18.97 -3.94
CA GLU A 693 110.62 -17.87 -3.50
C GLU A 693 111.38 -17.26 -4.70
N LYS A 694 111.51 -18.00 -5.81
CA LYS A 694 112.05 -17.56 -7.10
C LYS A 694 111.17 -18.04 -8.24
N GLU A 695 111.06 -17.26 -9.31
CA GLU A 695 110.28 -17.60 -10.51
C GLU A 695 111.03 -18.58 -11.43
N GLU A 696 112.35 -18.42 -11.55
CA GLU A 696 113.21 -19.33 -12.31
C GLU A 696 114.56 -19.56 -11.60
N ILE A 697 115.17 -20.71 -11.89
CA ILE A 697 116.54 -21.01 -11.48
C ILE A 697 117.31 -21.48 -12.71
N VAL A 698 118.42 -20.79 -12.97
CA VAL A 698 119.37 -21.12 -14.03
C VAL A 698 120.66 -21.59 -13.39
N PHE A 699 121.19 -22.72 -13.83
CA PHE A 699 122.49 -23.19 -13.41
C PHE A 699 123.20 -23.97 -14.52
N GLU A 700 124.53 -23.88 -14.54
CA GLU A 700 125.38 -24.67 -15.44
C GLU A 700 125.75 -26.00 -14.79
N THR A 701 125.73 -27.06 -15.58
CA THR A 701 126.07 -28.41 -15.18
C THR A 701 126.69 -29.16 -16.35
N VAL A 702 127.04 -30.43 -16.12
CA VAL A 702 127.43 -31.36 -17.18
C VAL A 702 126.38 -32.46 -17.24
N LEU A 703 125.89 -32.76 -18.42
CA LEU A 703 124.97 -33.87 -18.66
C LEU A 703 125.70 -35.03 -19.34
N ARG A 704 125.40 -36.24 -18.87
CA ARG A 704 125.92 -37.50 -19.39
C ARG A 704 124.81 -38.26 -20.12
N PRO A 705 124.76 -38.22 -21.45
CA PRO A 705 123.81 -38.99 -22.23
C PRO A 705 124.21 -40.47 -22.30
N ARG A 706 123.33 -41.32 -22.84
CA ARG A 706 123.59 -42.76 -23.03
C ARG A 706 124.84 -43.06 -23.85
N THR A 707 125.19 -42.17 -24.78
CA THR A 707 126.35 -42.30 -25.66
C THR A 707 127.69 -42.17 -24.91
N GLY A 708 127.66 -41.71 -23.65
CA GLY A 708 128.81 -41.64 -22.75
C GLY A 708 129.71 -40.43 -22.93
N GLN A 709 129.38 -39.53 -23.87
CA GLN A 709 130.12 -38.28 -24.07
C GLN A 709 129.44 -37.14 -23.30
N ASP A 710 130.08 -36.72 -22.21
CA ASP A 710 129.62 -35.63 -21.37
C ASP A 710 129.60 -34.30 -22.13
N TYR A 711 128.53 -33.52 -21.99
CA TYR A 711 128.42 -32.17 -22.55
C TYR A 711 128.01 -31.14 -21.48
N PRO A 712 128.63 -29.94 -21.48
CA PRO A 712 128.22 -28.84 -20.61
C PRO A 712 126.85 -28.32 -21.05
N ALA A 713 125.95 -28.16 -20.08
CA ALA A 713 124.59 -27.70 -20.31
C ALA A 713 124.18 -26.65 -19.29
N GLU A 714 123.47 -25.62 -19.75
CA GLU A 714 122.78 -24.64 -18.92
C GLU A 714 121.31 -25.09 -18.79
N ILE A 715 120.85 -25.26 -17.56
CA ILE A 715 119.47 -25.68 -17.27
C ILE A 715 118.73 -24.51 -16.63
N CYS A 716 117.65 -24.08 -17.27
CA CYS A 716 116.67 -23.16 -16.70
C CYS A 716 115.43 -23.95 -16.25
N MET A 717 115.08 -23.84 -14.97
CA MET A 717 113.91 -24.50 -14.38
C MET A 717 112.86 -23.50 -13.92
N GLN A 718 111.59 -23.82 -14.16
CA GLN A 718 110.43 -23.06 -13.72
C GLN A 718 109.36 -24.01 -13.16
N TYR A 719 108.67 -23.58 -12.10
CA TYR A 719 107.65 -24.38 -11.42
C TYR A 719 106.24 -23.83 -11.68
N PHE A 720 105.37 -24.65 -12.25
CA PHE A 720 103.98 -24.32 -12.57
C PHE A 720 103.05 -25.00 -11.57
N ALA A 721 102.69 -24.27 -10.52
CA ALA A 721 101.85 -24.79 -9.42
C ALA A 721 100.33 -24.75 -9.71
N SER A 722 99.88 -23.98 -10.69
CA SER A 722 98.47 -23.84 -11.07
C SER A 722 97.93 -25.01 -11.90
N GLU A 723 98.82 -25.83 -12.45
CA GLU A 723 98.46 -27.02 -13.22
C GLU A 723 98.11 -28.19 -12.29
N ASP A 724 97.18 -29.06 -12.70
CA ASP A 724 96.81 -30.28 -11.97
C ASP A 724 97.10 -31.53 -12.82
N PRO A 725 98.16 -32.30 -12.52
CA PRO A 725 99.12 -32.14 -11.41
C PRO A 725 100.20 -31.07 -11.70
N ALA A 726 100.67 -30.41 -10.64
CA ALA A 726 101.71 -29.38 -10.74
C ALA A 726 102.98 -29.93 -11.41
N ILE A 727 103.63 -29.11 -12.23
CA ILE A 727 104.72 -29.57 -13.11
C ILE A 727 105.93 -28.64 -13.02
N LEU A 728 107.13 -29.23 -13.06
CA LEU A 728 108.39 -28.50 -13.12
C LEU A 728 108.92 -28.59 -14.55
N VAL A 729 109.05 -27.47 -15.24
CA VAL A 729 109.59 -27.44 -16.62
C VAL A 729 111.05 -27.05 -16.55
N ALA A 730 111.91 -27.84 -17.20
CA ALA A 730 113.33 -27.53 -17.35
C ALA A 730 113.67 -27.42 -18.84
N ILE A 731 114.20 -26.28 -19.25
CA ILE A 731 114.74 -26.06 -20.60
C ILE A 731 116.26 -26.15 -20.49
N VAL A 732 116.83 -27.04 -21.28
CA VAL A 732 118.26 -27.35 -21.27
C VAL A 732 118.90 -26.92 -22.58
N HIS A 733 119.94 -26.12 -22.44
CA HIS A 733 120.75 -25.59 -23.53
C HIS A 733 122.14 -26.22 -23.48
N ASP A 734 122.56 -26.79 -24.60
CA ASP A 734 123.90 -27.33 -24.79
C ASP A 734 124.88 -26.18 -25.07
N THR A 735 125.93 -26.06 -24.26
CA THR A 735 126.86 -24.93 -24.28
C THR A 735 128.24 -25.30 -24.85
N VAL A 736 128.39 -26.47 -25.48
CA VAL A 736 129.67 -26.95 -26.04
C VAL A 736 130.33 -25.92 -26.97
N GLU A 737 129.56 -25.27 -27.84
CA GLU A 737 130.09 -24.23 -28.74
C GLU A 737 130.41 -22.93 -28.01
N ARG A 738 129.64 -22.60 -26.97
CA ARG A 738 129.80 -21.37 -26.17
C ARG A 738 131.08 -21.40 -25.32
N GLN A 739 131.47 -22.56 -24.80
CA GLN A 739 132.69 -22.73 -23.99
C GLN A 739 134.00 -22.84 -24.80
N LYS A 740 133.94 -23.08 -26.13
CA LYS A 740 135.12 -23.13 -27.02
C LYS A 740 135.65 -21.75 -27.44
N VAL A 741 134.93 -20.69 -27.10
CA VAL A 741 135.34 -19.29 -27.34
C VAL A 741 136.13 -18.82 -26.11
N PRO A 742 137.43 -18.45 -26.20
CA PRO A 742 138.17 -17.96 -25.05
C PRO A 742 137.52 -16.70 -24.48
N ALA A 743 137.36 -16.66 -23.16
CA ALA A 743 136.83 -15.51 -22.43
C ALA A 743 137.72 -14.28 -22.66
N GLU A 744 137.27 -13.34 -23.51
CA GLU A 744 137.84 -12.01 -23.57
C GLU A 744 137.59 -11.27 -22.24
N PRO A 745 138.56 -10.50 -21.74
CA PRO A 745 138.41 -9.77 -20.49
C PRO A 745 137.29 -8.72 -20.61
N ALA A 746 136.44 -8.68 -19.59
CA ALA A 746 135.39 -7.69 -19.40
C ALA A 746 135.93 -6.26 -19.56
N ALA A 747 135.44 -5.55 -20.57
CA ALA A 747 135.47 -4.10 -20.57
C ALA A 747 134.38 -3.62 -19.61
N SER A 748 134.84 -3.20 -18.43
CA SER A 748 134.14 -2.32 -17.51
C SER A 748 133.47 -1.16 -18.23
N ALA A 749 132.14 -1.11 -18.15
CA ALA A 749 131.40 0.12 -17.93
C ALA A 749 130.62 -0.06 -16.61
N ASP A 750 131.38 -0.30 -15.54
CA ASP A 750 130.95 -0.09 -14.17
C ASP A 750 130.89 1.43 -13.91
N ARG A 751 130.02 2.01 -13.09
CA ARG A 751 128.97 1.58 -12.13
C ARG A 751 128.35 2.92 -11.67
N ASN A 752 127.06 3.16 -11.41
CA ASN A 752 126.00 2.39 -10.73
C ASN A 752 126.36 1.01 -10.20
#